data_AF-A0A084IPU2-F1
#
_entry.id   AF-A0A084IPU2-F1
#
_cell.length_a   1.000
_cell.length_b   1.000
_cell.length_c   1.000
_cell.angle_alpha   90.00
_cell.angle_beta   90.00
_cell.angle_gamma   90.00
#
_symmetry.space_group_name_H-M   'P 1'
#
loop_
_entity.id
_entity.type
_entity.pdbx_description
1 polymer ?
#
loop_
_entity_poly.entity_id
_entity_poly.type
_entity_poly.pdbx_seq_one_letter_code
_entity_poly.pdbx_strand_id
1 'polypeptide(L)'
;MKHSITPLAAATLCAATVTLASPAVLADSFTIDPGQTLTTPQTLTDGQSGTIKNGGALVLPSSSDSVGITVSGQTTIDNAGTIDQQGSGRAIRNDGSDLTLSVVNQAGALLQSKDADVIQLHKGNNVTFDNYGTVNSQNISQGGAQAIDFNHVTQGNNTVNNHAGGTITAFDADAVRPGVDGVVINEGTIKSTNPANSTDGSDGIDAQDNSGVTVVNHPNGKAATSLIEGARHGITGGNTDTSTNGDYAMRVTNNKGGTIQGDDGSGINIDGFNGNEKVTVVNHGLISGDGVTGDGDGVDVDGLVDINNTGTIVSRNAYQETSEGVTVGGGKIVNSGTISGQNSSGLSHGITLAGLDKNPDTDQPIPVEGIFADSSVINSGLIEGQTGAGIAVTGAANSHTVTIDNRAGGTIEGGGSEAAVFTGGNAATVTNRGTIIANGSGKAVDLGSGDSTLRIRGGQARIDGDISGGTGNSTLSITPGAGQQFAYAGNATHFNHVNIGAGTTVLNGQNTNIGSTGIADGTLIVGDQAGDGANLAGDITAKAGATLAGHGTVGATTIAKKAILSPGNGTGDVGTLGVQGPLNLNGSLYLDIASQSSTDQVNVNGVADFGSGSLLGLNLLADNNLKVGDTLDVMMAQSFENLSNLGLDGLNFGAGWQFDVADVGLSNSPGRALQLTVKSVGRPVPEPSGLGLLAVGLGLIGVFKWRIQRRGRPALG
;
A
#
# COMPACT_ATOMS: atom_id res chain seq x y z
N MET A 1 57.57 -105.33 -3.41
CA MET A 1 58.23 -104.03 -3.15
C MET A 1 57.36 -102.93 -3.75
N LYS A 2 56.91 -101.99 -2.90
CA LYS A 2 56.45 -100.60 -3.11
C LYS A 2 55.77 -100.16 -4.43
N HIS A 3 54.47 -99.81 -4.28
CA HIS A 3 53.77 -98.54 -4.59
C HIS A 3 53.89 -97.76 -5.93
N SER A 4 52.69 -97.44 -6.46
CA SER A 4 52.09 -96.11 -6.76
C SER A 4 52.20 -95.40 -8.14
N ILE A 5 51.01 -95.19 -8.73
CA ILE A 5 50.33 -93.93 -9.18
C ILE A 5 50.94 -93.10 -10.36
N THR A 6 50.07 -92.81 -11.36
CA THR A 6 50.15 -91.81 -12.47
C THR A 6 49.93 -90.35 -11.95
N PRO A 7 49.92 -89.21 -12.70
CA PRO A 7 49.76 -89.01 -14.16
C PRO A 7 50.48 -87.76 -14.81
N LEU A 8 50.17 -87.56 -16.11
CA LEU A 8 49.96 -86.30 -16.86
C LEU A 8 51.10 -85.29 -17.11
N ALA A 9 51.38 -85.01 -18.38
CA ALA A 9 51.95 -83.75 -18.86
C ALA A 9 51.24 -83.30 -20.16
N ALA A 10 50.91 -82.01 -20.20
CA ALA A 10 49.98 -81.36 -21.10
C ALA A 10 50.58 -80.94 -22.45
N ALA A 11 49.74 -80.95 -23.49
CA ALA A 11 50.04 -80.45 -24.83
C ALA A 11 49.59 -78.99 -24.98
N THR A 12 50.48 -78.13 -25.49
CA THR A 12 50.20 -76.72 -25.81
C THR A 12 49.74 -76.62 -27.27
N LEU A 13 48.48 -76.26 -27.49
CA LEU A 13 47.91 -75.94 -28.80
C LEU A 13 47.68 -74.42 -28.88
N CYS A 14 48.44 -73.72 -29.73
CA CYS A 14 48.19 -72.32 -30.06
C CYS A 14 46.95 -72.22 -30.95
N ALA A 15 45.83 -71.75 -30.39
CA ALA A 15 44.66 -71.30 -31.14
C ALA A 15 44.77 -69.79 -31.36
N ALA A 16 44.89 -69.37 -32.62
CA ALA A 16 44.72 -67.98 -33.02
C ALA A 16 43.22 -67.64 -32.98
N THR A 17 42.78 -66.94 -31.94
CA THR A 17 41.46 -66.32 -31.87
C THR A 17 41.47 -65.04 -32.69
N VAL A 18 40.91 -65.09 -33.90
CA VAL A 18 40.47 -63.89 -34.62
C VAL A 18 39.25 -63.34 -33.87
N THR A 19 39.47 -62.33 -33.04
CA THR A 19 38.39 -61.51 -32.48
C THR A 19 37.91 -60.56 -33.57
N LEU A 20 36.76 -60.91 -34.19
CA LEU A 20 35.96 -59.92 -34.92
C LEU A 20 35.45 -58.92 -33.88
N ALA A 21 36.17 -57.82 -33.72
CA ALA A 21 35.65 -56.64 -33.06
C ALA A 21 34.54 -56.08 -33.95
N SER A 22 33.29 -56.30 -33.57
CA SER A 22 32.18 -55.49 -34.07
C SER A 22 32.53 -54.03 -33.75
N PRO A 23 32.51 -53.10 -34.72
CA PRO A 23 32.56 -51.69 -34.37
C PRO A 23 31.38 -51.43 -33.45
N ALA A 24 31.65 -50.90 -32.26
CA ALA A 24 30.61 -50.29 -31.46
C ALA A 24 30.00 -49.19 -32.34
N VAL A 25 28.79 -49.42 -32.83
CA VAL A 25 27.97 -48.38 -33.46
C VAL A 25 27.62 -47.42 -32.33
N LEU A 26 28.46 -46.41 -32.13
CA LEU A 26 28.03 -45.18 -31.50
C LEU A 26 26.91 -44.66 -32.42
N ALA A 27 25.68 -44.57 -31.91
CA ALA A 27 24.66 -43.78 -32.60
C ALA A 27 25.24 -42.37 -32.81
N ASP A 28 25.11 -41.79 -33.99
CA ASP A 28 25.88 -40.60 -34.38
C ASP A 28 25.07 -39.31 -34.14
N SER A 29 25.77 -38.18 -34.00
CA SER A 29 25.11 -36.87 -34.10
C SER A 29 24.40 -36.76 -35.45
N PHE A 30 23.29 -36.02 -35.53
CA PHE A 30 22.53 -35.88 -36.79
C PHE A 30 22.47 -34.43 -37.29
N THR A 31 22.38 -34.27 -38.61
CA THR A 31 22.14 -32.98 -39.26
C THR A 31 21.03 -33.13 -40.29
N ILE A 32 20.08 -32.20 -40.32
CA ILE A 32 19.06 -32.08 -41.35
C ILE A 32 19.36 -30.84 -42.18
N ASP A 33 19.75 -31.03 -43.44
CA ASP A 33 20.16 -29.95 -44.33
C ASP A 33 18.95 -29.21 -44.95
N PRO A 34 19.17 -27.99 -45.49
CA PRO A 34 18.10 -27.26 -46.19
C PRO A 34 17.47 -28.09 -47.32
N GLY A 35 16.14 -28.16 -47.34
CA GLY A 35 15.38 -28.94 -48.32
C GLY A 35 15.25 -30.43 -47.98
N GLN A 36 15.85 -30.89 -46.89
CA GLN A 36 15.69 -32.26 -46.39
C GLN A 36 14.52 -32.34 -45.41
N THR A 37 13.72 -33.40 -45.52
CA THR A 37 12.72 -33.77 -44.51
C THR A 37 12.98 -35.20 -44.04
N LEU A 38 13.23 -35.37 -42.76
CA LEU A 38 13.24 -36.67 -42.08
C LEU A 38 11.88 -36.94 -41.48
N THR A 39 11.41 -38.17 -41.56
CA THR A 39 10.10 -38.59 -41.01
C THR A 39 10.21 -39.72 -39.98
N THR A 40 11.43 -40.00 -39.52
CA THR A 40 11.74 -41.06 -38.57
C THR A 40 12.26 -40.46 -37.27
N PRO A 41 11.90 -41.02 -36.09
CA PRO A 41 12.45 -40.61 -34.80
C PRO A 41 13.98 -40.58 -34.78
N GLN A 42 14.53 -39.65 -33.99
CA GLN A 42 15.97 -39.52 -33.74
C GLN A 42 16.27 -39.81 -32.26
N THR A 43 17.49 -40.24 -31.96
CA THR A 43 17.97 -40.46 -30.60
C THR A 43 19.32 -39.79 -30.42
N LEU A 44 19.49 -39.04 -29.33
CA LEU A 44 20.77 -38.49 -28.89
C LEU A 44 21.16 -39.07 -27.53
N THR A 45 22.44 -39.43 -27.42
CA THR A 45 23.05 -39.93 -26.19
C THR A 45 24.27 -39.09 -25.80
N ASP A 46 25.00 -39.49 -24.76
CA ASP A 46 26.06 -38.69 -24.16
C ASP A 46 27.11 -38.18 -25.16
N GLY A 47 27.31 -36.85 -25.16
CA GLY A 47 28.23 -36.12 -26.04
C GLY A 47 27.70 -35.79 -27.44
N GLN A 48 26.42 -36.03 -27.73
CA GLN A 48 25.87 -35.94 -29.09
C GLN A 48 25.05 -34.67 -29.35
N SER A 49 24.98 -34.30 -30.63
CA SER A 49 24.27 -33.11 -31.09
C SER A 49 23.27 -33.43 -32.21
N GLY A 50 22.11 -32.79 -32.17
CA GLY A 50 21.15 -32.73 -33.27
C GLY A 50 21.11 -31.33 -33.85
N THR A 51 21.33 -31.18 -35.16
CA THR A 51 21.27 -29.88 -35.85
C THR A 51 20.24 -29.91 -36.97
N ILE A 52 19.28 -29.01 -36.94
CA ILE A 52 18.31 -28.82 -38.02
C ILE A 52 18.60 -27.46 -38.64
N LYS A 53 19.08 -27.42 -39.88
CA LYS A 53 19.40 -26.14 -40.54
C LYS A 53 18.13 -25.47 -41.06
N ASN A 54 18.22 -24.18 -41.34
CA ASN A 54 17.13 -23.42 -41.95
C ASN A 54 16.66 -24.08 -43.27
N GLY A 55 15.36 -24.37 -43.35
CA GLY A 55 14.74 -25.11 -44.44
C GLY A 55 14.86 -26.64 -44.36
N GLY A 56 15.54 -27.19 -43.35
CA GLY A 56 15.51 -28.61 -42.99
C GLY A 56 14.35 -28.90 -42.05
N ALA A 57 13.83 -30.14 -42.07
CA ALA A 57 12.68 -30.52 -41.25
C ALA A 57 12.77 -31.95 -40.69
N LEU A 58 12.36 -32.13 -39.43
CA LEU A 58 11.97 -33.40 -38.82
C LEU A 58 10.45 -33.40 -38.65
N VAL A 59 9.73 -34.20 -39.43
CA VAL A 59 8.26 -34.22 -39.45
C VAL A 59 7.75 -35.63 -39.21
N LEU A 60 7.24 -35.90 -38.01
CA LEU A 60 6.68 -37.20 -37.66
C LEU A 60 5.22 -37.22 -38.11
N PRO A 61 4.78 -38.23 -38.89
CA PRO A 61 3.46 -38.22 -39.52
C PRO A 61 2.34 -38.35 -38.49
N SER A 62 1.12 -37.98 -38.87
CA SER A 62 -0.04 -37.98 -37.96
C SER A 62 -0.46 -39.35 -37.42
N SER A 63 0.08 -40.42 -37.97
CA SER A 63 -0.09 -41.79 -37.48
C SER A 63 0.96 -42.20 -36.44
N SER A 64 1.93 -41.34 -36.11
CA SER A 64 3.04 -41.65 -35.21
C SER A 64 2.72 -41.29 -33.76
N ASP A 65 2.85 -42.26 -32.88
CA ASP A 65 2.86 -42.09 -31.42
C ASP A 65 4.29 -41.91 -30.86
N SER A 66 5.30 -42.08 -31.71
CA SER A 66 6.70 -42.00 -31.32
C SER A 66 7.16 -40.57 -31.03
N VAL A 67 8.08 -40.45 -30.08
CA VAL A 67 8.83 -39.22 -29.79
C VAL A 67 9.65 -38.81 -31.01
N GLY A 68 9.71 -37.52 -31.31
CA GLY A 68 10.54 -36.98 -32.39
C GLY A 68 12.04 -37.15 -32.12
N ILE A 69 12.53 -36.62 -30.99
CA ILE A 69 13.92 -36.74 -30.53
C ILE A 69 13.95 -37.24 -29.09
N THR A 70 14.48 -38.44 -28.87
CA THR A 70 14.73 -38.97 -27.52
C THR A 70 16.15 -38.60 -27.09
N VAL A 71 16.31 -38.01 -25.90
CA VAL A 71 17.61 -37.53 -25.39
C VAL A 71 18.04 -38.20 -24.08
N SER A 72 19.34 -38.41 -23.91
CA SER A 72 19.96 -38.95 -22.68
C SER A 72 21.42 -38.49 -22.55
N GLY A 73 21.97 -38.45 -21.33
CA GLY A 73 23.35 -37.98 -21.08
C GLY A 73 23.52 -36.48 -21.37
N GLN A 74 24.73 -36.05 -21.73
CA GLN A 74 24.99 -34.68 -22.18
C GLN A 74 24.62 -34.54 -23.66
N THR A 75 23.58 -33.76 -24.01
CA THR A 75 23.13 -33.58 -25.40
C THR A 75 22.84 -32.13 -25.74
N THR A 76 22.92 -31.80 -27.04
CA THR A 76 22.59 -30.48 -27.55
C THR A 76 21.68 -30.56 -28.78
N ILE A 77 20.67 -29.70 -28.87
CA ILE A 77 19.81 -29.57 -30.04
C ILE A 77 19.88 -28.11 -30.52
N ASP A 78 20.19 -27.89 -31.80
CA ASP A 78 20.14 -26.59 -32.46
C ASP A 78 19.17 -26.65 -33.63
N ASN A 79 18.01 -26.02 -33.48
CA ASN A 79 16.94 -26.00 -34.47
C ASN A 79 16.85 -24.62 -35.13
N ALA A 80 17.25 -24.53 -36.39
CA ALA A 80 17.01 -23.40 -37.28
C ALA A 80 15.92 -23.66 -38.32
N GLY A 81 15.31 -24.85 -38.33
CA GLY A 81 14.30 -25.27 -39.30
C GLY A 81 12.99 -25.67 -38.63
N THR A 82 12.47 -26.86 -38.94
CA THR A 82 11.21 -27.37 -38.38
C THR A 82 11.41 -28.69 -37.66
N ILE A 83 10.88 -28.78 -36.43
CA ILE A 83 10.59 -30.03 -35.74
C ILE A 83 9.08 -30.05 -35.49
N ASP A 84 8.36 -30.99 -36.11
CA ASP A 84 6.90 -31.05 -36.09
C ASP A 84 6.44 -32.49 -35.83
N GLN A 85 5.86 -32.73 -34.65
CA GLN A 85 5.23 -34.00 -34.30
C GLN A 85 3.73 -33.92 -34.59
N GLN A 86 3.26 -34.55 -35.68
CA GLN A 86 1.87 -34.41 -36.14
C GLN A 86 0.90 -35.49 -35.61
N GLY A 87 1.38 -36.44 -34.81
CA GLY A 87 0.61 -37.49 -34.18
C GLY A 87 0.41 -37.23 -32.68
N SER A 88 0.57 -38.25 -31.85
CA SER A 88 0.36 -38.17 -30.38
C SER A 88 1.65 -38.23 -29.57
N GLY A 89 2.80 -38.17 -30.26
CA GLY A 89 4.11 -38.19 -29.62
C GLY A 89 4.59 -36.80 -29.26
N ARG A 90 5.57 -36.73 -28.35
CA ARG A 90 6.27 -35.48 -28.00
C ARG A 90 7.32 -35.13 -29.04
N ALA A 91 7.65 -33.85 -29.21
CA ALA A 91 8.72 -33.47 -30.14
C ALA A 91 10.11 -33.82 -29.56
N ILE A 92 10.34 -33.51 -28.29
CA ILE A 92 11.57 -33.86 -27.56
C ILE A 92 11.19 -34.50 -26.22
N ARG A 93 11.83 -35.62 -25.86
CA ARG A 93 11.57 -36.29 -24.58
C ARG A 93 12.85 -36.84 -23.95
N ASN A 94 12.92 -36.74 -22.63
CA ASN A 94 13.82 -37.53 -21.80
C ASN A 94 13.02 -38.45 -20.87
N ASP A 95 13.34 -39.73 -20.89
CA ASP A 95 12.70 -40.77 -20.06
C ASP A 95 13.57 -41.25 -18.89
N GLY A 96 14.75 -40.67 -18.71
CA GLY A 96 15.75 -41.10 -17.71
C GLY A 96 16.03 -40.03 -16.65
N SER A 97 17.02 -40.28 -15.79
CA SER A 97 17.64 -39.25 -14.95
C SER A 97 19.02 -38.87 -15.48
N ASP A 98 19.62 -37.81 -14.94
CA ASP A 98 21.01 -37.43 -15.16
C ASP A 98 21.33 -36.93 -16.58
N LEU A 99 20.39 -36.18 -17.18
CA LEU A 99 20.57 -35.44 -18.44
C LEU A 99 21.25 -34.09 -18.19
N THR A 100 22.07 -33.65 -19.14
CA THR A 100 22.33 -32.21 -19.35
C THR A 100 21.99 -31.86 -20.78
N LEU A 101 20.89 -31.12 -20.99
CA LEU A 101 20.35 -30.77 -22.29
C LEU A 101 20.48 -29.27 -22.54
N SER A 102 21.03 -28.91 -23.70
CA SER A 102 20.90 -27.55 -24.24
C SER A 102 20.07 -27.60 -25.51
N VAL A 103 18.99 -26.82 -25.56
CA VAL A 103 18.18 -26.66 -26.77
C VAL A 103 18.22 -25.20 -27.19
N VAL A 104 18.51 -24.95 -28.45
CA VAL A 104 18.36 -23.64 -29.08
C VAL A 104 17.34 -23.75 -30.21
N ASN A 105 16.21 -23.07 -30.10
CA ASN A 105 15.25 -22.88 -31.17
C ASN A 105 15.48 -21.49 -31.77
N GLN A 106 16.16 -21.44 -32.92
CA GLN A 106 16.63 -20.20 -33.54
C GLN A 106 15.47 -19.34 -34.07
N ALA A 107 15.78 -18.08 -34.39
CA ALA A 107 14.80 -17.15 -34.95
C ALA A 107 14.20 -17.70 -36.25
N GLY A 108 12.86 -17.73 -36.32
CA GLY A 108 12.10 -18.28 -37.44
C GLY A 108 11.97 -19.81 -37.49
N ALA A 109 12.58 -20.53 -36.54
CA ALA A 109 12.42 -21.98 -36.43
C ALA A 109 11.09 -22.36 -35.76
N LEU A 110 10.58 -23.54 -36.08
CA LEU A 110 9.38 -24.13 -35.49
C LEU A 110 9.74 -25.39 -34.69
N LEU A 111 9.25 -25.47 -33.46
CA LEU A 111 9.24 -26.66 -32.64
C LEU A 111 7.80 -26.90 -32.16
N GLN A 112 7.16 -27.98 -32.61
CA GLN A 112 5.72 -28.19 -32.43
C GLN A 112 5.36 -29.66 -32.17
N SER A 113 4.29 -29.84 -31.40
CA SER A 113 3.58 -31.09 -31.23
C SER A 113 2.08 -30.86 -31.42
N LYS A 114 1.41 -31.86 -32.00
CA LYS A 114 -0.04 -31.80 -32.24
C LYS A 114 -0.84 -32.11 -30.97
N ASP A 115 -0.41 -33.09 -30.19
CA ASP A 115 -1.29 -33.69 -29.18
C ASP A 115 -0.56 -34.27 -27.95
N ALA A 116 0.64 -33.76 -27.69
CA ALA A 116 1.45 -34.11 -26.51
C ALA A 116 2.37 -32.93 -26.21
N ASP A 117 3.10 -32.97 -25.10
CA ASP A 117 4.03 -31.88 -24.79
C ASP A 117 5.05 -31.68 -25.91
N VAL A 118 5.44 -30.44 -26.18
CA VAL A 118 6.48 -30.20 -27.20
C VAL A 118 7.82 -30.73 -26.67
N ILE A 119 8.17 -30.35 -25.45
CA ILE A 119 9.31 -30.92 -24.72
C ILE A 119 8.87 -31.37 -23.33
N GLN A 120 9.23 -32.59 -22.94
CA GLN A 120 9.04 -33.11 -21.58
C GLN A 120 10.32 -33.72 -21.03
N LEU A 121 10.65 -33.41 -19.77
CA LEU A 121 11.81 -33.96 -19.06
C LEU A 121 11.43 -34.66 -17.75
N HIS A 122 12.31 -35.54 -17.28
CA HIS A 122 12.17 -36.27 -16.02
C HIS A 122 13.08 -35.74 -14.89
N LYS A 123 13.09 -36.40 -13.73
CA LYS A 123 13.86 -36.03 -12.53
C LYS A 123 15.38 -36.09 -12.71
N GLY A 124 16.12 -35.24 -11.99
CA GLY A 124 17.59 -35.26 -11.93
C GLY A 124 18.27 -34.71 -13.19
N ASN A 125 17.60 -33.80 -13.89
CA ASN A 125 18.02 -33.30 -15.19
C ASN A 125 18.45 -31.83 -15.10
N ASN A 126 19.45 -31.46 -15.90
CA ASN A 126 19.83 -30.08 -16.14
C ASN A 126 19.40 -29.70 -17.55
N VAL A 127 18.67 -28.59 -17.71
CA VAL A 127 18.23 -28.10 -19.01
C VAL A 127 18.43 -26.60 -19.14
N THR A 128 18.93 -26.19 -20.30
CA THR A 128 18.86 -24.81 -20.77
C THR A 128 18.13 -24.81 -22.11
N PHE A 129 16.99 -24.14 -22.15
CA PHE A 129 16.14 -24.02 -23.33
C PHE A 129 16.12 -22.55 -23.79
N ASP A 130 16.77 -22.25 -24.91
CA ASP A 130 16.80 -20.93 -25.52
C ASP A 130 15.88 -20.86 -26.73
N ASN A 131 14.84 -20.03 -26.65
CA ASN A 131 13.89 -19.83 -27.74
C ASN A 131 13.98 -18.43 -28.33
N TYR A 132 14.21 -18.38 -29.64
CA TYR A 132 14.11 -17.20 -30.49
C TYR A 132 13.02 -17.37 -31.57
N GLY A 133 12.50 -18.58 -31.75
CA GLY A 133 11.49 -18.95 -32.75
C GLY A 133 10.14 -19.25 -32.12
N THR A 134 9.41 -20.20 -32.70
CA THR A 134 8.09 -20.65 -32.22
C THR A 134 8.18 -22.02 -31.58
N VAL A 135 7.64 -22.12 -30.36
CA VAL A 135 7.33 -23.37 -29.66
C VAL A 135 5.81 -23.43 -29.51
N ASN A 136 5.17 -24.48 -30.01
CA ASN A 136 3.71 -24.54 -30.05
C ASN A 136 3.20 -25.93 -29.68
N SER A 137 2.45 -26.04 -28.59
CA SER A 137 1.61 -27.20 -28.29
C SER A 137 0.21 -26.96 -28.81
N GLN A 138 -0.21 -27.75 -29.80
CA GLN A 138 -1.57 -27.63 -30.35
C GLN A 138 -2.63 -28.33 -29.52
N ASN A 139 -2.23 -29.34 -28.71
CA ASN A 139 -3.07 -30.11 -27.80
C ASN A 139 -4.49 -30.40 -28.33
N ILE A 140 -4.59 -30.93 -29.55
CA ILE A 140 -5.88 -31.02 -30.27
C ILE A 140 -6.91 -31.89 -29.52
N SER A 141 -6.47 -32.86 -28.73
CA SER A 141 -7.31 -33.71 -27.89
C SER A 141 -7.65 -33.11 -26.52
N GLN A 142 -7.06 -31.97 -26.16
CA GLN A 142 -7.24 -31.32 -24.86
C GLN A 142 -6.79 -32.24 -23.71
N GLY A 143 -5.68 -32.97 -23.94
CA GLY A 143 -5.12 -33.94 -22.99
C GLY A 143 -4.18 -33.33 -21.95
N GLY A 144 -4.14 -32.00 -21.82
CA GLY A 144 -3.22 -31.28 -20.95
C GLY A 144 -1.77 -31.29 -21.45
N ALA A 145 -1.54 -31.02 -22.74
CA ALA A 145 -0.20 -31.01 -23.33
C ALA A 145 0.45 -29.62 -23.30
N GLN A 146 1.51 -29.45 -22.50
CA GLN A 146 2.21 -28.16 -22.36
C GLN A 146 3.15 -27.88 -23.53
N ALA A 147 3.54 -26.61 -23.73
CA ALA A 147 4.65 -26.32 -24.64
C ALA A 147 5.98 -26.78 -24.02
N ILE A 148 6.21 -26.48 -22.75
CA ILE A 148 7.38 -26.93 -22.00
C ILE A 148 6.90 -27.59 -20.70
N ASP A 149 7.14 -28.89 -20.55
CA ASP A 149 6.83 -29.64 -19.33
C ASP A 149 8.10 -30.15 -18.64
N PHE A 150 8.58 -29.37 -17.66
CA PHE A 150 9.65 -29.76 -16.75
C PHE A 150 9.11 -30.06 -15.35
N ASN A 151 7.81 -30.29 -15.18
CA ASN A 151 7.17 -30.51 -13.87
C ASN A 151 7.86 -31.61 -13.05
N HIS A 152 8.36 -32.65 -13.72
CA HIS A 152 9.03 -33.77 -13.06
C HIS A 152 10.52 -33.55 -12.76
N VAL A 153 11.09 -32.38 -13.09
CA VAL A 153 12.46 -32.01 -12.73
C VAL A 153 12.47 -31.55 -11.26
N THR A 154 12.75 -32.49 -10.36
CA THR A 154 12.78 -32.23 -8.90
C THR A 154 14.17 -31.90 -8.34
N GLN A 155 15.21 -32.08 -9.17
CA GLN A 155 16.62 -31.82 -8.86
C GLN A 155 17.36 -31.48 -10.16
N GLY A 156 18.37 -30.60 -10.07
CA GLY A 156 19.14 -30.11 -11.22
C GLY A 156 18.78 -28.66 -11.53
N ASN A 157 19.43 -28.10 -12.57
CA ASN A 157 19.16 -26.73 -13.01
C ASN A 157 18.26 -26.73 -14.26
N ASN A 158 17.12 -26.07 -14.21
CA ASN A 158 16.16 -26.00 -15.32
C ASN A 158 15.89 -24.53 -15.65
N THR A 159 16.28 -24.10 -16.84
CA THR A 159 16.15 -22.71 -17.30
C THR A 159 15.47 -22.65 -18.66
N VAL A 160 14.43 -21.84 -18.77
CA VAL A 160 13.74 -21.47 -20.00
C VAL A 160 14.01 -20.01 -20.29
N ASN A 161 14.70 -19.72 -21.39
CA ASN A 161 14.94 -18.37 -21.91
C ASN A 161 14.11 -18.16 -23.17
N ASN A 162 13.04 -17.40 -23.08
CA ASN A 162 12.30 -16.92 -24.24
C ASN A 162 12.83 -15.54 -24.63
N HIS A 163 13.60 -15.46 -25.71
CA HIS A 163 14.25 -14.23 -26.16
C HIS A 163 13.28 -13.33 -26.94
N ALA A 164 13.69 -12.10 -27.21
CA ALA A 164 12.90 -11.14 -27.98
C ALA A 164 12.49 -11.73 -29.35
N GLY A 165 11.19 -11.73 -29.63
CA GLY A 165 10.59 -12.32 -30.84
C GLY A 165 10.26 -13.82 -30.73
N GLY A 166 10.71 -14.50 -29.67
CA GLY A 166 10.33 -15.88 -29.39
C GLY A 166 8.89 -15.99 -28.90
N THR A 167 8.19 -17.03 -29.34
CA THR A 167 6.84 -17.38 -28.88
C THR A 167 6.81 -18.79 -28.31
N ILE A 168 6.20 -18.94 -27.13
CA ILE A 168 5.90 -20.22 -26.50
C ILE A 168 4.39 -20.23 -26.27
N THR A 169 3.68 -21.16 -26.92
CA THR A 169 2.22 -21.22 -26.87
C THR A 169 1.71 -22.61 -26.58
N ALA A 170 0.66 -22.70 -25.76
CA ALA A 170 -0.11 -23.93 -25.55
C ALA A 170 -1.61 -23.66 -25.67
N PHE A 171 -2.33 -24.64 -26.20
CA PHE A 171 -3.79 -24.64 -26.26
C PHE A 171 -4.33 -25.60 -25.20
N ASP A 172 -5.31 -25.17 -24.41
CA ASP A 172 -6.00 -25.96 -23.37
C ASP A 172 -5.03 -26.71 -22.42
N ALA A 173 -3.91 -26.05 -22.12
CA ALA A 173 -2.87 -26.49 -21.21
C ALA A 173 -1.97 -25.31 -20.86
N ASP A 174 -1.15 -25.48 -19.82
CA ASP A 174 -0.15 -24.48 -19.45
C ASP A 174 0.92 -24.32 -20.53
N ALA A 175 1.40 -23.09 -20.74
CA ALA A 175 2.49 -22.92 -21.70
C ALA A 175 3.81 -23.48 -21.14
N VAL A 176 4.13 -23.20 -19.87
CA VAL A 176 5.38 -23.65 -19.23
C VAL A 176 5.12 -24.20 -17.83
N ARG A 177 5.62 -25.41 -17.57
CA ARG A 177 5.81 -25.96 -16.23
C ARG A 177 7.30 -26.06 -15.92
N PRO A 178 7.87 -25.21 -15.05
CA PRO A 178 9.30 -25.05 -14.96
C PRO A 178 10.01 -26.13 -14.12
N GLY A 179 9.34 -26.84 -13.20
CA GLY A 179 9.95 -27.77 -12.24
C GLY A 179 10.55 -27.08 -11.01
N VAL A 180 11.09 -27.85 -10.05
CA VAL A 180 11.69 -27.33 -8.79
C VAL A 180 12.85 -26.39 -9.10
N ASP A 181 12.94 -25.27 -8.37
CA ASP A 181 13.96 -24.23 -8.55
C ASP A 181 14.08 -23.69 -10.00
N GLY A 182 13.04 -23.88 -10.81
CA GLY A 182 13.06 -23.54 -12.23
C GLY A 182 13.11 -22.05 -12.49
N VAL A 183 13.86 -21.67 -13.52
CA VAL A 183 14.04 -20.27 -13.91
C VAL A 183 13.40 -20.02 -15.27
N VAL A 184 12.42 -19.13 -15.33
CA VAL A 184 11.81 -18.67 -16.59
C VAL A 184 12.18 -17.21 -16.83
N ILE A 185 12.89 -16.95 -17.91
CA ILE A 185 13.27 -15.61 -18.37
C ILE A 185 12.55 -15.31 -19.68
N ASN A 186 11.72 -14.26 -19.68
CA ASN A 186 10.90 -13.90 -20.83
C ASN A 186 11.18 -12.48 -21.34
N GLU A 187 11.63 -12.38 -22.57
CA GLU A 187 11.70 -11.16 -23.41
C GLU A 187 10.75 -11.26 -24.61
N GLY A 188 10.03 -12.37 -24.79
CA GLY A 188 9.10 -12.61 -25.89
C GLY A 188 7.65 -12.75 -25.42
N THR A 189 6.95 -13.73 -25.98
CA THR A 189 5.58 -14.11 -25.57
C THR A 189 5.55 -15.54 -25.03
N ILE A 190 5.01 -15.70 -23.83
CA ILE A 190 4.56 -16.97 -23.26
C ILE A 190 3.05 -16.86 -23.12
N LYS A 191 2.30 -17.76 -23.75
CA LYS A 191 0.83 -17.67 -23.79
C LYS A 191 0.14 -19.02 -23.74
N SER A 192 -0.79 -19.22 -22.81
CA SER A 192 -1.80 -20.27 -22.95
C SER A 192 -3.11 -19.71 -23.50
N THR A 193 -3.91 -20.57 -24.13
CA THR A 193 -5.23 -20.20 -24.68
C THR A 193 -6.19 -21.33 -24.45
N ASN A 194 -7.47 -21.01 -24.27
CA ASN A 194 -8.53 -22.01 -24.16
C ASN A 194 -9.46 -21.98 -25.37
N PRO A 195 -10.14 -23.09 -25.69
CA PRO A 195 -11.33 -23.06 -26.52
C PRO A 195 -12.41 -22.18 -25.86
N ALA A 196 -13.32 -21.66 -26.68
CA ALA A 196 -14.46 -20.94 -26.16
C ALA A 196 -15.27 -21.82 -25.18
N ASN A 197 -15.56 -21.29 -23.99
CA ASN A 197 -16.27 -21.96 -22.89
C ASN A 197 -15.51 -23.11 -22.19
N SER A 198 -14.19 -23.25 -22.41
CA SER A 198 -13.40 -24.14 -21.54
C SER A 198 -13.38 -23.59 -20.12
N THR A 199 -13.44 -24.50 -19.15
CA THR A 199 -13.21 -24.20 -17.73
C THR A 199 -11.82 -24.67 -17.29
N ASP A 200 -10.99 -25.11 -18.23
CA ASP A 200 -9.68 -25.67 -17.92
C ASP A 200 -8.73 -24.58 -17.43
N GLY A 201 -7.99 -24.87 -16.38
CA GLY A 201 -7.05 -23.96 -15.74
C GLY A 201 -5.74 -23.82 -16.52
N SER A 202 -5.80 -23.37 -17.77
CA SER A 202 -4.61 -23.20 -18.61
C SER A 202 -3.92 -21.89 -18.27
N ASP A 203 -2.69 -21.97 -17.78
CA ASP A 203 -1.96 -20.81 -17.29
C ASP A 203 -0.73 -20.48 -18.15
N GLY A 204 -0.29 -19.22 -18.10
CA GLY A 204 0.92 -18.82 -18.82
C GLY A 204 2.14 -19.60 -18.31
N ILE A 205 2.30 -19.63 -16.99
CA ILE A 205 3.30 -20.45 -16.30
C ILE A 205 2.60 -21.11 -15.11
N ASP A 206 2.77 -22.42 -14.96
CA ASP A 206 2.26 -23.18 -13.82
C ASP A 206 3.42 -23.89 -13.12
N ALA A 207 3.74 -23.47 -11.90
CA ALA A 207 4.76 -24.09 -11.09
C ALA A 207 4.29 -25.39 -10.39
N GLN A 208 2.98 -25.66 -10.37
CA GLN A 208 2.38 -26.74 -9.60
C GLN A 208 2.84 -26.64 -8.13
N ASP A 209 3.13 -27.77 -7.49
CA ASP A 209 3.71 -27.85 -6.16
C ASP A 209 5.24 -27.64 -6.12
N ASN A 210 5.87 -27.33 -7.26
CA ASN A 210 7.32 -27.13 -7.32
C ASN A 210 7.71 -25.76 -6.75
N SER A 211 8.28 -25.79 -5.55
CA SER A 211 8.81 -24.62 -4.86
C SER A 211 10.15 -24.13 -5.45
N GLY A 212 10.49 -22.87 -5.19
CA GLY A 212 11.75 -22.23 -5.58
C GLY A 212 11.75 -21.59 -6.97
N VAL A 213 10.63 -21.67 -7.71
CA VAL A 213 10.52 -21.15 -9.07
C VAL A 213 10.75 -19.64 -9.12
N THR A 214 11.55 -19.21 -10.10
CA THR A 214 11.84 -17.81 -10.38
C THR A 214 11.39 -17.43 -11.79
N VAL A 215 10.54 -16.42 -11.89
CA VAL A 215 10.09 -15.85 -13.17
C VAL A 215 10.58 -14.42 -13.30
N VAL A 216 11.24 -14.11 -14.42
CA VAL A 216 11.68 -12.75 -14.75
C VAL A 216 11.16 -12.36 -16.12
N ASN A 217 10.20 -11.43 -16.12
CA ASN A 217 9.64 -10.85 -17.33
C ASN A 217 10.36 -9.52 -17.65
N HIS A 218 10.72 -9.35 -18.92
CA HIS A 218 11.39 -8.18 -19.47
C HIS A 218 12.77 -7.80 -18.85
N PRO A 219 13.68 -8.74 -18.53
CA PRO A 219 14.93 -8.40 -17.82
C PRO A 219 15.90 -7.49 -18.56
N ASN A 220 15.88 -7.48 -19.89
CA ASN A 220 16.89 -6.87 -20.73
C ASN A 220 16.39 -5.64 -21.50
N GLY A 221 15.06 -5.47 -21.61
CA GLY A 221 14.46 -4.38 -22.38
C GLY A 221 14.82 -4.40 -23.86
N LYS A 222 15.07 -5.59 -24.41
CA LYS A 222 15.45 -5.77 -25.82
C LYS A 222 14.21 -5.77 -26.69
N ALA A 223 13.15 -6.45 -26.26
CA ALA A 223 11.84 -6.28 -26.87
C ALA A 223 11.24 -4.92 -26.47
N ALA A 224 10.30 -4.40 -27.27
CA ALA A 224 9.55 -3.21 -26.87
C ALA A 224 8.64 -3.49 -25.67
N THR A 225 8.09 -4.70 -25.63
CA THR A 225 7.26 -5.26 -24.55
C THR A 225 7.50 -6.77 -24.48
N SER A 226 7.30 -7.38 -23.33
CA SER A 226 7.21 -8.86 -23.20
C SER A 226 5.93 -9.26 -22.50
N LEU A 227 5.41 -10.43 -22.83
CA LEU A 227 4.09 -10.89 -22.40
C LEU A 227 4.17 -12.28 -21.80
N ILE A 228 3.57 -12.44 -20.63
CA ILE A 228 3.16 -13.71 -20.04
C ILE A 228 1.64 -13.60 -19.88
N GLU A 229 0.90 -14.48 -20.54
CA GLU A 229 -0.56 -14.45 -20.58
C GLU A 229 -1.09 -15.86 -20.38
N GLY A 230 -2.04 -16.04 -19.48
CA GLY A 230 -2.76 -17.29 -19.37
C GLY A 230 -4.24 -17.13 -19.64
N ALA A 231 -4.85 -18.17 -20.20
CA ALA A 231 -6.28 -18.22 -20.40
C ALA A 231 -7.05 -18.13 -19.08
N ARG A 232 -6.46 -18.59 -17.98
CA ARG A 232 -6.93 -18.36 -16.59
C ARG A 232 -5.98 -17.41 -15.84
N HIS A 233 -4.85 -17.90 -15.34
CA HIS A 233 -3.85 -17.09 -14.64
C HIS A 233 -2.61 -16.82 -15.48
N GLY A 234 -2.02 -15.63 -15.31
CA GLY A 234 -0.71 -15.36 -15.92
C GLY A 234 0.37 -16.29 -15.38
N ILE A 235 0.43 -16.43 -14.06
CA ILE A 235 1.32 -17.35 -13.34
C ILE A 235 0.52 -18.02 -12.22
N THR A 236 0.64 -19.33 -12.08
CA THR A 236 0.11 -20.09 -10.94
C THR A 236 1.14 -21.00 -10.27
N GLY A 237 0.82 -21.49 -9.08
CA GLY A 237 1.54 -22.51 -8.34
C GLY A 237 1.03 -22.60 -6.91
N GLY A 238 1.70 -23.39 -6.07
CA GLY A 238 1.41 -23.41 -4.64
C GLY A 238 1.46 -24.80 -4.03
N ASN A 239 1.47 -24.88 -2.70
CA ASN A 239 1.43 -26.16 -1.98
C ASN A 239 0.14 -26.26 -1.18
N THR A 240 -0.82 -27.00 -1.75
CA THR A 240 -2.13 -27.27 -1.13
C THR A 240 -2.18 -28.62 -0.41
N ASP A 241 -1.08 -29.40 -0.39
CA ASP A 241 -1.02 -30.67 0.33
C ASP A 241 -0.88 -30.42 1.84
N THR A 242 -2.02 -30.47 2.53
CA THR A 242 -2.15 -30.29 3.98
C THR A 242 -1.46 -31.36 4.81
N SER A 243 -0.99 -32.45 4.19
CA SER A 243 -0.15 -33.45 4.86
C SER A 243 1.31 -33.01 5.02
N THR A 244 1.71 -31.94 4.31
CA THR A 244 3.01 -31.29 4.43
C THR A 244 2.96 -30.10 5.39
N ASN A 245 4.10 -29.41 5.58
CA ASN A 245 4.14 -28.17 6.34
C ASN A 245 3.61 -26.95 5.54
N GLY A 246 3.25 -27.11 4.26
CA GLY A 246 2.85 -26.02 3.38
C GLY A 246 4.00 -25.09 2.97
N ASP A 247 5.26 -25.58 3.06
CA ASP A 247 6.41 -24.80 2.61
C ASP A 247 6.32 -24.62 1.08
N TYR A 248 6.24 -23.37 0.65
CA TYR A 248 6.26 -22.99 -0.76
C TYR A 248 6.96 -21.63 -0.95
N ALA A 249 7.68 -21.46 -2.05
CA ALA A 249 8.32 -20.21 -2.37
C ALA A 249 8.32 -19.97 -3.88
N MET A 250 8.01 -18.73 -4.27
CA MET A 250 8.14 -18.27 -5.65
C MET A 250 8.68 -16.84 -5.68
N ARG A 251 9.45 -16.52 -6.72
CA ARG A 251 9.89 -15.15 -7.00
C ARG A 251 9.49 -14.71 -8.40
N VAL A 252 8.70 -13.65 -8.48
CA VAL A 252 8.30 -13.03 -9.75
C VAL A 252 8.88 -11.62 -9.84
N THR A 253 9.55 -11.32 -10.95
CA THR A 253 10.02 -9.96 -11.28
C THR A 253 9.46 -9.56 -12.63
N ASN A 254 8.55 -8.57 -12.64
CA ASN A 254 7.99 -7.99 -13.85
C ASN A 254 8.60 -6.61 -14.09
N ASN A 255 9.60 -6.53 -14.97
CA ASN A 255 10.28 -5.27 -15.24
C ASN A 255 9.42 -4.34 -16.11
N LYS A 256 9.81 -3.06 -16.15
CA LYS A 256 9.10 -2.03 -16.92
C LYS A 256 9.04 -2.42 -18.40
N GLY A 257 7.83 -2.50 -18.97
CA GLY A 257 7.60 -2.98 -20.34
C GLY A 257 7.13 -4.44 -20.40
N GLY A 258 7.23 -5.17 -19.29
CA GLY A 258 6.62 -6.47 -19.12
C GLY A 258 5.14 -6.38 -18.74
N THR A 259 4.36 -7.29 -19.31
CA THR A 259 2.96 -7.57 -18.93
C THR A 259 2.85 -9.01 -18.44
N ILE A 260 2.20 -9.20 -17.30
CA ILE A 260 1.72 -10.50 -16.81
C ILE A 260 0.20 -10.39 -16.70
N GLN A 261 -0.53 -11.31 -17.33
CA GLN A 261 -1.98 -11.22 -17.46
C GLN A 261 -2.67 -12.58 -17.26
N GLY A 262 -3.69 -12.61 -16.42
CA GLY A 262 -4.74 -13.64 -16.44
C GLY A 262 -5.98 -13.13 -17.16
N ASP A 263 -6.55 -13.92 -18.07
CA ASP A 263 -7.71 -13.54 -18.88
C ASP A 263 -9.06 -13.94 -18.24
N ASP A 264 -9.05 -14.95 -17.36
CA ASP A 264 -10.20 -15.38 -16.56
C ASP A 264 -9.75 -15.82 -15.16
N GLY A 265 -8.94 -14.97 -14.54
CA GLY A 265 -8.27 -15.24 -13.28
C GLY A 265 -7.20 -14.22 -12.99
N SER A 266 -6.46 -14.48 -11.92
CA SER A 266 -5.45 -13.58 -11.41
C SER A 266 -4.23 -13.41 -12.31
N GLY A 267 -3.59 -12.24 -12.26
CA GLY A 267 -2.29 -12.05 -12.91
C GLY A 267 -1.23 -13.00 -12.34
N ILE A 268 -1.20 -13.12 -11.01
CA ILE A 268 -0.43 -14.12 -10.26
C ILE A 268 -1.40 -14.74 -9.24
N ASN A 269 -1.50 -16.07 -9.21
CA ASN A 269 -2.28 -16.83 -8.24
C ASN A 269 -1.38 -17.85 -7.54
N ILE A 270 -1.28 -17.85 -6.21
CA ILE A 270 -0.48 -18.85 -5.50
C ILE A 270 -1.32 -19.44 -4.37
N ASP A 271 -1.66 -20.72 -4.53
CA ASP A 271 -2.56 -21.44 -3.64
C ASP A 271 -1.79 -22.08 -2.48
N GLY A 272 -2.18 -21.76 -1.26
CA GLY A 272 -1.49 -22.16 -0.05
C GLY A 272 -2.48 -22.48 1.05
N PHE A 273 -1.98 -22.61 2.28
CA PHE A 273 -2.89 -22.79 3.42
C PHE A 273 -2.34 -22.28 4.75
N ASN A 274 -1.17 -21.65 4.76
CA ASN A 274 -0.56 -21.11 5.97
C ASN A 274 0.59 -20.13 5.64
N GLY A 275 1.20 -19.56 6.69
CA GLY A 275 2.30 -18.59 6.56
C GLY A 275 3.68 -19.16 6.18
N ASN A 276 3.81 -20.45 5.84
CA ASN A 276 5.05 -21.03 5.32
C ASN A 276 5.19 -20.85 3.81
N GLU A 277 4.09 -20.55 3.11
CA GLU A 277 4.12 -20.06 1.75
C GLU A 277 4.63 -18.62 1.70
N LYS A 278 5.62 -18.37 0.85
CA LYS A 278 6.34 -17.09 0.75
C LYS A 278 6.57 -16.69 -0.70
N VAL A 279 5.83 -15.69 -1.17
CA VAL A 279 5.90 -15.20 -2.55
C VAL A 279 6.55 -13.82 -2.58
N THR A 280 7.56 -13.63 -3.41
CA THR A 280 8.17 -12.31 -3.63
C THR A 280 7.79 -11.78 -5.00
N VAL A 281 7.19 -10.58 -5.04
CA VAL A 281 6.81 -9.91 -6.29
C VAL A 281 7.51 -8.57 -6.40
N VAL A 282 8.30 -8.37 -7.46
CA VAL A 282 8.86 -7.07 -7.83
C VAL A 282 8.21 -6.61 -9.12
N ASN A 283 7.42 -5.54 -9.06
CA ASN A 283 6.69 -5.03 -10.21
C ASN A 283 7.11 -3.61 -10.59
N HIS A 284 7.54 -3.47 -11.84
CA HIS A 284 7.81 -2.21 -12.54
C HIS A 284 6.97 -2.10 -13.84
N GLY A 285 6.29 -3.19 -14.24
CA GLY A 285 5.45 -3.28 -15.43
C GLY A 285 3.95 -3.31 -15.10
N LEU A 286 3.19 -4.07 -15.88
CA LEU A 286 1.78 -4.36 -15.64
C LEU A 286 1.60 -5.80 -15.15
N ILE A 287 0.93 -5.98 -14.03
CA ILE A 287 0.33 -7.26 -13.61
C ILE A 287 -1.18 -7.03 -13.59
N SER A 288 -1.94 -7.85 -14.30
CA SER A 288 -3.40 -7.75 -14.28
C SER A 288 -4.12 -9.09 -14.26
N GLY A 289 -5.18 -9.17 -13.48
CA GLY A 289 -6.20 -10.21 -13.62
C GLY A 289 -7.49 -9.63 -14.19
N ASP A 290 -8.29 -10.51 -14.78
CA ASP A 290 -9.64 -10.23 -15.24
C ASP A 290 -10.54 -11.41 -14.89
N GLY A 291 -11.57 -11.18 -14.08
CA GLY A 291 -12.47 -12.21 -13.59
C GLY A 291 -13.72 -12.25 -14.46
N VAL A 292 -13.81 -13.27 -15.32
CA VAL A 292 -15.00 -13.55 -16.14
C VAL A 292 -15.89 -14.56 -15.44
N THR A 293 -15.30 -15.56 -14.79
CA THR A 293 -15.96 -16.61 -14.01
C THR A 293 -15.51 -16.68 -12.55
N GLY A 294 -14.42 -15.99 -12.18
CA GLY A 294 -13.89 -15.85 -10.81
C GLY A 294 -13.56 -14.40 -10.40
N ASP A 295 -12.74 -14.23 -9.36
CA ASP A 295 -12.33 -12.94 -8.74
C ASP A 295 -11.34 -12.12 -9.59
N GLY A 296 -10.46 -12.75 -10.35
CA GLY A 296 -9.69 -12.04 -11.38
C GLY A 296 -8.65 -11.07 -10.82
N ASP A 297 -7.99 -11.43 -9.74
CA ASP A 297 -7.17 -10.52 -8.96
C ASP A 297 -5.87 -10.07 -9.67
N GLY A 298 -5.34 -8.91 -9.30
CA GLY A 298 -4.00 -8.55 -9.77
C GLY A 298 -2.96 -9.56 -9.27
N VAL A 299 -2.94 -9.78 -7.95
CA VAL A 299 -2.12 -10.77 -7.24
C VAL A 299 -2.98 -11.41 -6.16
N ASP A 300 -3.08 -12.73 -6.20
CA ASP A 300 -3.72 -13.58 -5.18
C ASP A 300 -2.69 -14.55 -4.61
N VAL A 301 -2.49 -14.54 -3.29
CA VAL A 301 -1.58 -15.43 -2.58
C VAL A 301 -2.16 -15.75 -1.20
N ASP A 302 -2.57 -16.99 -0.98
CA ASP A 302 -3.12 -17.43 0.31
C ASP A 302 -2.13 -17.21 1.47
N GLY A 303 -0.83 -17.38 1.21
CA GLY A 303 0.26 -17.22 2.16
C GLY A 303 0.79 -15.79 2.33
N LEU A 304 2.10 -15.68 2.55
CA LEU A 304 2.77 -14.41 2.83
C LEU A 304 3.45 -13.83 1.58
N VAL A 305 3.38 -12.51 1.44
CA VAL A 305 4.07 -11.81 0.35
C VAL A 305 5.18 -10.87 0.80
N ASP A 306 6.15 -10.63 -0.09
CA ASP A 306 6.99 -9.42 -0.13
C ASP A 306 6.82 -8.76 -1.51
N ILE A 307 5.97 -7.73 -1.58
CA ILE A 307 5.66 -6.99 -2.81
C ILE A 307 6.40 -5.65 -2.80
N ASN A 308 7.13 -5.37 -3.88
CA ASN A 308 7.65 -4.05 -4.20
C ASN A 308 7.07 -3.58 -5.54
N ASN A 309 6.08 -2.70 -5.49
CA ASN A 309 5.38 -2.18 -6.65
C ASN A 309 5.76 -0.73 -6.95
N THR A 310 6.22 -0.50 -8.18
CA THR A 310 6.41 0.82 -8.79
C THR A 310 5.66 0.94 -10.13
N GLY A 311 5.13 -0.17 -10.63
CA GLY A 311 4.31 -0.26 -11.84
C GLY A 311 2.83 -0.27 -11.50
N THR A 312 2.05 -1.04 -12.25
CA THR A 312 0.62 -1.23 -12.04
C THR A 312 0.32 -2.68 -11.69
N ILE A 313 -0.41 -2.88 -10.59
CA ILE A 313 -1.10 -4.13 -10.28
C ILE A 313 -2.60 -3.81 -10.30
N VAL A 314 -3.39 -4.56 -11.06
CA VAL A 314 -4.81 -4.25 -11.23
C VAL A 314 -5.66 -5.51 -11.40
N SER A 315 -6.76 -5.61 -10.66
CA SER A 315 -7.89 -6.45 -11.07
C SER A 315 -8.84 -5.62 -11.90
N ARG A 316 -9.28 -6.14 -13.04
CA ARG A 316 -10.16 -5.41 -13.98
C ARG A 316 -11.64 -5.66 -13.72
N ASN A 317 -11.96 -6.84 -13.20
CA ASN A 317 -13.32 -7.28 -12.92
C ASN A 317 -13.27 -8.56 -12.08
N ALA A 318 -14.38 -8.86 -11.40
CA ALA A 318 -14.67 -10.16 -10.80
C ALA A 318 -16.10 -10.60 -11.16
N TYR A 319 -16.37 -11.90 -11.11
CA TYR A 319 -17.70 -12.48 -11.27
C TYR A 319 -18.18 -13.11 -9.97
N GLN A 320 -19.18 -12.50 -9.35
CA GLN A 320 -19.78 -12.93 -8.06
C GLN A 320 -18.84 -13.02 -6.86
N GLU A 321 -17.57 -12.65 -7.04
CA GLU A 321 -16.57 -12.50 -6.01
C GLU A 321 -16.18 -11.02 -5.82
N THR A 322 -15.24 -10.77 -4.91
CA THR A 322 -14.58 -9.47 -4.81
C THR A 322 -13.50 -9.38 -5.88
N SER A 323 -13.25 -8.17 -6.39
CA SER A 323 -12.14 -7.90 -7.31
C SER A 323 -11.05 -7.13 -6.59
N GLU A 324 -9.85 -7.70 -6.53
CA GLU A 324 -8.77 -7.14 -5.75
C GLU A 324 -7.52 -6.83 -6.58
N GLY A 325 -6.97 -5.64 -6.36
CA GLY A 325 -5.62 -5.36 -6.84
C GLY A 325 -4.62 -6.38 -6.26
N VAL A 326 -4.70 -6.61 -4.95
CA VAL A 326 -3.91 -7.62 -4.22
C VAL A 326 -4.76 -8.25 -3.12
N THR A 327 -4.90 -9.57 -3.07
CA THR A 327 -5.43 -10.30 -1.91
C THR A 327 -4.36 -11.25 -1.37
N VAL A 328 -4.06 -11.16 -0.06
CA VAL A 328 -2.97 -11.95 0.54
C VAL A 328 -3.19 -12.33 2.00
N GLY A 329 -2.66 -13.51 2.39
CA GLY A 329 -2.52 -14.00 3.78
C GLY A 329 -1.74 -13.07 4.72
N GLY A 330 -0.99 -12.13 4.18
CA GLY A 330 -0.26 -11.10 4.93
C GLY A 330 1.14 -10.85 4.38
N GLY A 331 2.01 -10.32 5.23
CA GLY A 331 3.40 -10.01 4.87
C GLY A 331 3.60 -8.53 4.56
N LYS A 332 4.42 -8.20 3.58
CA LYS A 332 4.90 -6.84 3.32
C LYS A 332 4.56 -6.37 1.92
N ILE A 333 3.94 -5.21 1.82
CA ILE A 333 3.62 -4.54 0.56
C ILE A 333 4.21 -3.13 0.59
N VAL A 334 5.08 -2.81 -0.37
CA VAL A 334 5.62 -1.47 -0.59
C VAL A 334 5.12 -0.99 -1.94
N ASN A 335 4.26 0.03 -1.93
CA ASN A 335 3.68 0.61 -3.12
C ASN A 335 4.17 2.05 -3.36
N SER A 336 4.66 2.29 -4.56
CA SER A 336 4.97 3.62 -5.11
C SER A 336 4.39 3.83 -6.51
N GLY A 337 3.76 2.80 -7.07
CA GLY A 337 3.00 2.84 -8.33
C GLY A 337 1.50 2.82 -8.05
N THR A 338 0.76 2.01 -8.80
CA THR A 338 -0.69 1.82 -8.66
C THR A 338 -1.01 0.39 -8.26
N ILE A 339 -1.87 0.24 -7.26
CA ILE A 339 -2.61 -0.99 -6.95
C ILE A 339 -4.11 -0.63 -7.02
N SER A 340 -4.90 -1.34 -7.83
CA SER A 340 -6.31 -1.00 -8.05
C SER A 340 -7.17 -2.26 -8.18
N GLY A 341 -8.23 -2.38 -7.38
CA GLY A 341 -9.32 -3.33 -7.64
C GLY A 341 -10.45 -2.61 -8.35
N GLN A 342 -10.87 -3.13 -9.51
CA GLN A 342 -11.92 -2.53 -10.33
C GLN A 342 -13.03 -3.54 -10.54
N ASN A 343 -14.26 -3.13 -10.26
CA ASN A 343 -15.40 -4.00 -10.51
C ASN A 343 -16.58 -3.20 -11.03
N SER A 344 -17.09 -3.63 -12.17
CA SER A 344 -18.22 -2.97 -12.85
C SER A 344 -19.56 -3.18 -12.13
N SER A 345 -19.71 -4.26 -11.36
CA SER A 345 -21.00 -4.63 -10.75
C SER A 345 -20.93 -5.28 -9.37
N GLY A 346 -19.73 -5.52 -8.83
CA GLY A 346 -19.50 -6.11 -7.51
C GLY A 346 -18.60 -5.27 -6.61
N LEU A 347 -18.20 -5.87 -5.48
CA LEU A 347 -17.25 -5.26 -4.54
C LEU A 347 -15.84 -5.30 -5.13
N SER A 348 -14.99 -4.35 -4.74
CA SER A 348 -13.58 -4.35 -5.10
C SER A 348 -12.73 -3.69 -4.04
N HIS A 349 -11.53 -4.22 -3.82
CA HIS A 349 -10.54 -3.62 -2.94
C HIS A 349 -9.22 -3.33 -3.66
N GLY A 350 -8.53 -2.28 -3.22
CA GLY A 350 -7.14 -2.09 -3.63
C GLY A 350 -6.27 -3.23 -3.08
N ILE A 351 -6.34 -3.45 -1.77
CA ILE A 351 -5.65 -4.53 -1.06
C ILE A 351 -6.61 -5.19 -0.06
N THR A 352 -6.74 -6.50 -0.11
CA THR A 352 -7.30 -7.34 0.95
C THR A 352 -6.16 -8.05 1.70
N LEU A 353 -6.15 -7.96 3.03
CA LEU A 353 -5.30 -8.76 3.91
C LEU A 353 -6.17 -9.75 4.68
N ALA A 354 -6.11 -11.02 4.31
CA ALA A 354 -6.97 -12.08 4.81
C ALA A 354 -6.27 -13.43 4.68
N GLY A 355 -6.47 -14.34 5.63
CA GLY A 355 -6.09 -15.74 5.43
C GLY A 355 -7.11 -16.47 4.55
N LEU A 356 -7.06 -17.80 4.58
CA LEU A 356 -7.93 -18.66 3.79
C LEU A 356 -9.42 -18.40 3.99
N ASP A 357 -10.18 -18.54 2.92
CA ASP A 357 -11.65 -18.55 2.92
C ASP A 357 -12.24 -19.86 2.36
N LYS A 358 -11.38 -20.78 1.89
CA LYS A 358 -11.73 -22.14 1.47
C LYS A 358 -10.90 -23.17 2.22
N ASN A 359 -11.51 -24.31 2.48
CA ASN A 359 -10.83 -25.43 3.09
C ASN A 359 -9.89 -26.10 2.04
N PRO A 360 -8.57 -26.19 2.29
CA PRO A 360 -7.62 -26.66 1.29
C PRO A 360 -7.79 -28.15 0.90
N ASP A 361 -8.43 -28.97 1.73
CA ASP A 361 -8.66 -30.38 1.43
C ASP A 361 -9.94 -30.64 0.63
N THR A 362 -10.95 -29.78 0.80
CA THR A 362 -12.33 -30.03 0.32
C THR A 362 -12.85 -28.96 -0.62
N ASP A 363 -12.10 -27.87 -0.77
CA ASP A 363 -12.47 -26.68 -1.55
C ASP A 363 -13.83 -26.08 -1.13
N GLN A 364 -14.28 -26.39 0.09
CA GLN A 364 -15.53 -25.86 0.62
C GLN A 364 -15.28 -24.52 1.29
N PRO A 365 -16.20 -23.55 1.16
CA PRO A 365 -16.10 -22.28 1.87
C PRO A 365 -15.98 -22.48 3.40
N ILE A 366 -15.06 -21.74 4.00
CA ILE A 366 -14.88 -21.62 5.45
C ILE A 366 -15.02 -20.15 5.86
N PRO A 367 -15.24 -19.84 7.15
CA PRO A 367 -15.10 -18.48 7.62
C PRO A 367 -13.68 -17.98 7.33
N VAL A 368 -13.57 -16.79 6.72
CA VAL A 368 -12.29 -16.17 6.37
C VAL A 368 -11.37 -16.15 7.60
N GLU A 369 -10.18 -16.71 7.45
CA GLU A 369 -9.15 -16.74 8.48
C GLU A 369 -8.45 -15.38 8.60
N GLY A 370 -7.87 -15.11 9.76
CA GLY A 370 -7.03 -13.93 9.94
C GLY A 370 -5.66 -14.09 9.27
N ILE A 371 -4.96 -12.99 9.08
CA ILE A 371 -3.60 -12.96 8.52
C ILE A 371 -2.62 -13.93 9.21
N PHE A 372 -1.66 -14.47 8.47
CA PHE A 372 -0.71 -15.47 8.97
C PHE A 372 0.57 -14.89 9.59
N ALA A 373 0.80 -13.58 9.49
CA ALA A 373 1.94 -12.90 10.09
C ALA A 373 1.67 -11.41 10.34
N ASP A 374 2.54 -10.77 11.13
CA ASP A 374 2.56 -9.30 11.22
C ASP A 374 2.71 -8.72 9.82
N SER A 375 1.76 -7.86 9.45
CA SER A 375 1.61 -7.40 8.08
C SER A 375 1.80 -5.90 7.96
N SER A 376 2.41 -5.45 6.86
CA SER A 376 2.69 -4.04 6.63
C SER A 376 2.43 -3.59 5.20
N VAL A 377 1.73 -2.46 5.07
CA VAL A 377 1.50 -1.76 3.80
C VAL A 377 2.15 -0.39 3.90
N ILE A 378 3.13 -0.12 3.04
CA ILE A 378 3.79 1.18 2.92
C ILE A 378 3.40 1.78 1.58
N ASN A 379 2.63 2.87 1.61
CA ASN A 379 2.13 3.51 0.41
C ASN A 379 2.80 4.86 0.17
N SER A 380 3.20 5.11 -1.08
CA SER A 380 3.64 6.40 -1.61
C SER A 380 3.12 6.65 -3.03
N GLY A 381 2.29 5.74 -3.55
CA GLY A 381 1.59 5.85 -4.82
C GLY A 381 0.08 5.82 -4.62
N LEU A 382 -0.66 5.19 -5.54
CA LEU A 382 -2.11 5.00 -5.44
C LEU A 382 -2.45 3.58 -4.99
N ILE A 383 -3.35 3.47 -4.02
CA ILE A 383 -4.09 2.24 -3.69
C ILE A 383 -5.58 2.58 -3.78
N GLU A 384 -6.32 1.87 -4.61
CA GLU A 384 -7.73 2.17 -4.92
C GLU A 384 -8.60 0.92 -4.91
N GLY A 385 -9.70 0.93 -4.15
CA GLY A 385 -10.83 0.02 -4.37
C GLY A 385 -11.97 0.79 -5.01
N GLN A 386 -12.35 0.47 -6.25
CA GLN A 386 -13.32 1.26 -7.01
C GLN A 386 -14.71 1.30 -6.36
N THR A 387 -15.12 0.19 -5.75
CA THR A 387 -16.45 -0.03 -5.19
C THR A 387 -16.43 -0.48 -3.72
N GLY A 388 -15.25 -0.60 -3.11
CA GLY A 388 -15.03 -0.96 -1.70
C GLY A 388 -13.80 -0.27 -1.10
N ALA A 389 -13.22 -0.84 -0.06
CA ALA A 389 -12.04 -0.27 0.60
C ALA A 389 -10.81 -0.13 -0.32
N GLY A 390 -10.00 0.91 -0.08
CA GLY A 390 -8.64 0.94 -0.62
C GLY A 390 -7.77 -0.14 0.03
N ILE A 391 -7.87 -0.29 1.35
CA ILE A 391 -7.25 -1.39 2.10
C ILE A 391 -8.28 -1.98 3.08
N ALA A 392 -8.56 -3.28 2.96
CA ALA A 392 -9.38 -4.05 3.89
C ALA A 392 -8.54 -5.12 4.58
N VAL A 393 -8.66 -5.21 5.91
CA VAL A 393 -8.20 -6.37 6.69
C VAL A 393 -9.44 -7.12 7.12
N THR A 394 -9.54 -8.38 6.71
CA THR A 394 -10.73 -9.21 6.95
C THR A 394 -10.36 -10.50 7.70
N GLY A 395 -11.36 -11.34 7.93
CA GLY A 395 -11.19 -12.59 8.65
C GLY A 395 -11.17 -12.48 10.17
N ALA A 396 -10.98 -13.63 10.81
CA ALA A 396 -11.01 -13.76 12.26
C ALA A 396 -9.83 -13.04 12.92
N ALA A 397 -10.10 -12.27 13.98
CA ALA A 397 -9.07 -11.61 14.77
C ALA A 397 -8.06 -12.61 15.35
N ASN A 398 -6.76 -12.29 15.26
CA ASN A 398 -5.69 -13.08 15.86
C ASN A 398 -4.62 -12.18 16.51
N SER A 399 -3.50 -12.77 16.95
CA SER A 399 -2.45 -12.03 17.66
C SER A 399 -1.52 -11.19 16.77
N HIS A 400 -1.62 -11.34 15.46
CA HIS A 400 -0.80 -10.56 14.52
C HIS A 400 -1.27 -9.12 14.43
N THR A 401 -0.35 -8.26 14.05
CA THR A 401 -0.58 -6.81 13.95
C THR A 401 -0.52 -6.33 12.51
N VAL A 402 -1.23 -5.23 12.24
CA VAL A 402 -1.22 -4.58 10.93
C VAL A 402 -0.63 -3.18 11.03
N THR A 403 0.32 -2.85 10.17
CA THR A 403 0.86 -1.49 10.04
C THR A 403 0.61 -0.93 8.65
N ILE A 404 -0.12 0.18 8.57
CA ILE A 404 -0.36 0.91 7.31
C ILE A 404 0.36 2.26 7.41
N ASP A 405 1.35 2.53 6.57
CA ASP A 405 2.08 3.80 6.49
C ASP A 405 1.82 4.47 5.14
N ASN A 406 0.82 5.35 5.10
CA ASN A 406 0.56 6.19 3.94
C ASN A 406 1.49 7.42 4.00
N ARG A 407 2.57 7.38 3.22
CA ARG A 407 3.59 8.43 3.18
C ARG A 407 3.10 9.66 2.43
N ALA A 408 3.84 10.76 2.57
CA ALA A 408 3.58 11.97 1.79
C ALA A 408 3.64 11.64 0.30
N GLY A 409 2.65 12.09 -0.47
CA GLY A 409 2.46 11.76 -1.88
C GLY A 409 1.64 10.50 -2.14
N GLY A 410 1.43 9.64 -1.14
CA GLY A 410 0.55 8.48 -1.25
C GLY A 410 -0.92 8.85 -1.14
N THR A 411 -1.76 8.15 -1.90
CA THR A 411 -3.22 8.19 -1.85
C THR A 411 -3.76 6.80 -1.58
N ILE A 412 -4.66 6.68 -0.61
CA ILE A 412 -5.51 5.51 -0.39
C ILE A 412 -6.95 5.96 -0.63
N GLU A 413 -7.64 5.29 -1.54
CA GLU A 413 -8.97 5.68 -2.01
C GLU A 413 -9.90 4.48 -1.94
N GLY A 414 -11.02 4.63 -1.24
CA GLY A 414 -12.06 3.61 -1.17
C GLY A 414 -13.35 4.14 -1.78
N GLY A 415 -13.99 3.30 -2.57
CA GLY A 415 -15.30 3.49 -3.15
C GLY A 415 -16.44 2.89 -2.33
N GLY A 416 -17.66 3.06 -2.83
CA GLY A 416 -18.84 2.30 -2.38
C GLY A 416 -19.24 2.57 -0.93
N SER A 417 -19.46 1.51 -0.14
CA SER A 417 -20.03 1.62 1.22
C SER A 417 -19.05 1.35 2.36
N GLU A 418 -17.86 0.87 2.06
CA GLU A 418 -16.85 0.52 3.06
C GLU A 418 -15.95 1.70 3.43
N ALA A 419 -15.24 1.58 4.55
CA ALA A 419 -14.22 2.57 4.87
C ALA A 419 -13.05 2.46 3.89
N ALA A 420 -12.46 3.58 3.47
CA ALA A 420 -11.30 3.54 2.59
C ALA A 420 -10.11 2.77 3.20
N VAL A 421 -9.97 2.81 4.52
CA VAL A 421 -9.12 1.92 5.30
C VAL A 421 -9.97 1.23 6.36
N PHE A 422 -10.07 -0.09 6.28
CA PHE A 422 -10.70 -0.95 7.30
C PHE A 422 -9.69 -1.93 7.87
N THR A 423 -9.49 -1.94 9.19
CA THR A 423 -8.45 -2.79 9.83
C THR A 423 -8.97 -4.04 10.55
N GLY A 424 -10.27 -4.32 10.43
CA GLY A 424 -10.83 -5.58 10.94
C GLY A 424 -10.66 -5.78 12.45
N GLY A 425 -10.40 -7.01 12.87
CA GLY A 425 -10.29 -7.37 14.28
C GLY A 425 -8.88 -7.38 14.87
N ASN A 426 -7.85 -7.23 14.04
CA ASN A 426 -6.46 -7.22 14.47
C ASN A 426 -6.06 -5.85 15.03
N ALA A 427 -5.13 -5.84 16.00
CA ALA A 427 -4.54 -4.60 16.47
C ALA A 427 -3.76 -3.94 15.32
N ALA A 428 -4.07 -2.68 15.02
CA ALA A 428 -3.52 -1.98 13.88
C ALA A 428 -2.89 -0.62 14.23
N THR A 429 -1.87 -0.23 13.47
CA THR A 429 -1.37 1.14 13.45
C THR A 429 -1.47 1.70 12.04
N VAL A 430 -2.35 2.68 11.85
CA VAL A 430 -2.48 3.44 10.60
C VAL A 430 -1.77 4.78 10.77
N THR A 431 -0.75 5.07 9.98
CA THR A 431 -0.07 6.37 9.95
C THR A 431 -0.31 7.04 8.61
N ASN A 432 -0.93 8.22 8.63
CA ASN A 432 -1.17 9.04 7.46
C ASN A 432 -0.30 10.29 7.44
N ARG A 433 0.46 10.46 6.35
CA ARG A 433 1.16 11.67 5.92
C ARG A 433 0.74 12.12 4.51
N GLY A 434 -0.01 11.27 3.80
CA GLY A 434 -0.56 11.51 2.47
C GLY A 434 -2.06 11.78 2.52
N THR A 435 -2.79 11.25 1.54
CA THR A 435 -4.24 11.44 1.42
C THR A 435 -4.99 10.12 1.64
N ILE A 436 -6.07 10.14 2.40
CA ILE A 436 -7.07 9.06 2.47
C ILE A 436 -8.42 9.63 2.03
N ILE A 437 -9.11 8.97 1.09
CA ILE A 437 -10.35 9.46 0.45
C ILE A 437 -11.44 8.39 0.50
N ALA A 438 -12.63 8.76 0.98
CA ALA A 438 -13.84 7.95 0.95
C ALA A 438 -14.81 8.40 -0.15
N ASN A 439 -14.69 7.83 -1.35
CA ASN A 439 -15.59 8.08 -2.47
C ASN A 439 -16.88 7.27 -2.34
N GLY A 440 -17.85 7.80 -1.61
CA GLY A 440 -19.22 7.27 -1.57
C GLY A 440 -19.68 6.80 -0.20
N SER A 441 -18.79 6.20 0.60
CA SER A 441 -19.16 5.67 1.92
C SER A 441 -19.27 6.76 2.98
N GLY A 442 -18.58 7.89 2.74
CA GLY A 442 -18.37 8.93 3.73
C GLY A 442 -17.48 8.48 4.90
N LYS A 443 -16.88 7.29 4.87
CA LYS A 443 -16.01 6.72 5.91
C LYS A 443 -14.60 6.56 5.36
N ALA A 444 -13.65 7.35 5.86
CA ALA A 444 -12.25 7.26 5.44
C ALA A 444 -11.49 6.19 6.19
N VAL A 445 -11.70 6.08 7.51
CA VAL A 445 -11.00 5.10 8.35
C VAL A 445 -11.96 4.47 9.34
N ASP A 446 -11.97 3.15 9.41
CA ASP A 446 -12.62 2.38 10.47
C ASP A 446 -11.63 1.35 11.04
N LEU A 447 -11.26 1.54 12.30
CA LEU A 447 -10.26 0.70 12.96
C LEU A 447 -10.82 -0.65 13.47
N GLY A 448 -12.11 -0.91 13.27
CA GLY A 448 -12.73 -2.20 13.59
C GLY A 448 -12.67 -2.56 15.07
N SER A 449 -12.54 -3.85 15.41
CA SER A 449 -12.62 -4.32 16.80
C SER A 449 -11.27 -4.46 17.51
N GLY A 450 -10.16 -4.34 16.79
CA GLY A 450 -8.82 -4.40 17.38
C GLY A 450 -8.44 -3.12 18.13
N ASP A 451 -7.65 -3.25 19.19
CA ASP A 451 -7.06 -2.13 19.92
C ASP A 451 -6.02 -1.42 19.02
N SER A 452 -6.44 -0.33 18.39
CA SER A 452 -5.73 0.23 17.24
C SER A 452 -5.33 1.70 17.44
N THR A 453 -4.45 2.20 16.56
CA THR A 453 -4.02 3.60 16.59
C THR A 453 -4.06 4.22 15.20
N LEU A 454 -4.76 5.34 15.04
CA LEU A 454 -4.65 6.23 13.88
C LEU A 454 -3.71 7.40 14.21
N ARG A 455 -2.69 7.61 13.37
CA ARG A 455 -1.69 8.67 13.51
C ARG A 455 -1.72 9.60 12.31
N ILE A 456 -2.02 10.87 12.53
CA ILE A 456 -1.95 11.93 11.52
C ILE A 456 -0.67 12.73 11.74
N ARG A 457 0.21 12.78 10.73
CA ARG A 457 1.53 13.39 10.85
C ARG A 457 1.85 14.30 9.67
N GLY A 458 2.47 15.44 9.95
CA GLY A 458 2.88 16.40 8.92
C GLY A 458 1.73 17.24 8.39
N GLY A 459 2.00 18.49 8.00
CA GLY A 459 0.98 19.42 7.48
C GLY A 459 0.46 19.13 6.07
N GLN A 460 0.86 18.00 5.45
CA GLN A 460 0.35 17.57 4.14
C GLN A 460 -0.67 16.43 4.26
N ALA A 461 -0.86 15.87 5.46
CA ALA A 461 -1.83 14.81 5.67
C ALA A 461 -3.24 15.34 5.38
N ARG A 462 -4.03 14.59 4.61
CA ARG A 462 -5.43 14.87 4.30
C ARG A 462 -6.26 13.61 4.51
N ILE A 463 -7.44 13.79 5.10
CA ILE A 463 -8.46 12.75 5.21
C ILE A 463 -9.78 13.37 4.74
N ASP A 464 -10.48 12.67 3.85
CA ASP A 464 -11.78 13.05 3.32
C ASP A 464 -12.79 11.94 3.59
N GLY A 465 -13.70 12.21 4.54
CA GLY A 465 -14.59 11.22 5.15
C GLY A 465 -14.35 11.06 6.65
N ASP A 466 -15.29 10.41 7.32
CA ASP A 466 -15.33 10.18 8.76
C ASP A 466 -14.27 9.17 9.21
N ILE A 467 -13.81 9.31 10.46
CA ILE A 467 -12.86 8.39 11.11
C ILE A 467 -13.49 7.78 12.36
N SER A 468 -13.34 6.47 12.52
CA SER A 468 -13.86 5.70 13.63
C SER A 468 -12.76 4.87 14.28
N GLY A 469 -12.66 4.94 15.61
CA GLY A 469 -11.83 4.01 16.40
C GLY A 469 -12.42 2.60 16.50
N GLY A 470 -13.64 2.40 16.00
CA GLY A 470 -14.32 1.11 15.99
C GLY A 470 -14.79 0.67 17.39
N THR A 471 -14.75 -0.63 17.68
CA THR A 471 -15.17 -1.18 18.99
C THR A 471 -14.00 -1.54 19.91
N GLY A 472 -12.77 -1.51 19.39
CA GLY A 472 -11.55 -1.69 20.19
C GLY A 472 -11.19 -0.47 21.04
N ASN A 473 -10.20 -0.62 21.90
CA ASN A 473 -9.65 0.47 22.72
C ASN A 473 -8.68 1.35 21.90
N SER A 474 -9.25 2.13 20.98
CA SER A 474 -8.48 2.80 19.94
C SER A 474 -8.03 4.22 20.31
N THR A 475 -6.88 4.62 19.77
CA THR A 475 -6.27 5.94 19.97
C THR A 475 -6.14 6.72 18.67
N LEU A 476 -6.52 8.00 18.69
CA LEU A 476 -6.20 8.98 17.64
C LEU A 476 -5.03 9.84 18.09
N SER A 477 -3.99 9.99 17.26
CA SER A 477 -2.86 10.89 17.52
C SER A 477 -2.67 11.84 16.35
N ILE A 478 -2.73 13.15 16.59
CA ILE A 478 -2.58 14.18 15.56
C ILE A 478 -1.36 15.03 15.91
N THR A 479 -0.40 15.12 15.00
CA THR A 479 0.81 15.92 15.17
C THR A 479 1.25 16.50 13.82
N PRO A 480 0.68 17.64 13.41
CA PRO A 480 1.04 18.29 12.14
C PRO A 480 2.50 18.71 12.08
N GLY A 481 3.10 19.04 13.23
CA GLY A 481 4.45 19.58 13.36
C GLY A 481 4.44 21.09 13.60
N ALA A 482 5.49 21.61 14.25
CA ALA A 482 5.59 23.04 14.56
C ALA A 482 5.45 23.91 13.30
N GLY A 483 4.59 24.93 13.36
CA GLY A 483 4.31 25.83 12.23
C GLY A 483 3.37 25.24 11.16
N GLN A 484 2.98 23.97 11.28
CA GLN A 484 2.09 23.29 10.34
C GLN A 484 0.68 23.18 10.91
N GLN A 485 -0.31 23.02 10.01
CA GLN A 485 -1.71 22.85 10.37
C GLN A 485 -2.27 21.56 9.76
N PHE A 486 -3.18 20.91 10.48
CA PHE A 486 -4.09 19.89 9.98
C PHE A 486 -5.52 20.34 10.26
N ALA A 487 -6.34 20.47 9.22
CA ALA A 487 -7.76 20.81 9.35
C ALA A 487 -8.62 19.63 8.90
N TYR A 488 -9.62 19.29 9.70
CA TYR A 488 -10.46 18.12 9.50
C TYR A 488 -11.92 18.46 9.71
N ALA A 489 -12.71 18.29 8.65
CA ALA A 489 -14.14 18.59 8.63
C ALA A 489 -15.03 17.36 8.89
N GLY A 490 -14.48 16.15 8.74
CA GLY A 490 -15.18 14.91 9.05
C GLY A 490 -15.38 14.71 10.54
N ASN A 491 -16.18 13.71 10.90
CA ASN A 491 -16.41 13.33 12.28
C ASN A 491 -15.31 12.38 12.76
N ALA A 492 -14.87 12.52 14.01
CA ALA A 492 -14.09 11.50 14.71
C ALA A 492 -14.94 10.85 15.79
N THR A 493 -15.06 9.51 15.76
CA THR A 493 -15.88 8.77 16.72
C THR A 493 -15.17 7.56 17.32
N HIS A 494 -15.63 7.12 18.49
CA HIS A 494 -15.21 5.87 19.14
C HIS A 494 -13.70 5.77 19.45
N PHE A 495 -13.04 6.89 19.72
CA PHE A 495 -11.67 6.88 20.23
C PHE A 495 -11.68 6.99 21.76
N ASN A 496 -11.03 6.05 22.43
CA ASN A 496 -10.83 6.08 23.87
C ASN A 496 -9.90 7.23 24.27
N HIS A 497 -8.91 7.52 23.43
CA HIS A 497 -7.96 8.61 23.62
C HIS A 497 -7.69 9.38 22.34
N VAL A 498 -7.72 10.71 22.42
CA VAL A 498 -7.25 11.62 21.39
C VAL A 498 -6.03 12.36 21.93
N ASN A 499 -4.90 12.28 21.22
CA ASN A 499 -3.64 12.90 21.59
C ASN A 499 -3.26 13.96 20.56
N ILE A 500 -3.25 15.23 20.97
CA ILE A 500 -2.82 16.35 20.14
C ILE A 500 -1.39 16.73 20.51
N GLY A 501 -0.53 16.84 19.49
CA GLY A 501 0.86 17.27 19.62
C GLY A 501 1.15 18.58 18.88
N ALA A 502 2.44 18.88 18.71
CA ALA A 502 2.92 20.12 18.10
C ALA A 502 2.28 20.44 16.72
N GLY A 503 2.08 21.73 16.46
CA GLY A 503 1.35 22.26 15.31
C GLY A 503 -0.06 22.72 15.68
N THR A 504 -0.86 23.07 14.67
CA THR A 504 -2.27 23.46 14.83
C THR A 504 -3.18 22.37 14.31
N THR A 505 -4.07 21.85 15.15
CA THR A 505 -5.13 20.91 14.75
C THR A 505 -6.46 21.63 14.78
N VAL A 506 -7.20 21.62 13.68
CA VAL A 506 -8.56 22.17 13.60
C VAL A 506 -9.55 21.03 13.37
N LEU A 507 -10.52 20.89 14.28
CA LEU A 507 -11.60 19.90 14.20
C LEU A 507 -12.93 20.63 14.04
N ASN A 508 -13.52 20.56 12.84
CA ASN A 508 -14.77 21.23 12.48
C ASN A 508 -15.99 20.29 12.47
N GLY A 509 -15.76 18.98 12.63
CA GLY A 509 -16.83 17.97 12.65
C GLY A 509 -17.51 17.78 14.01
N GLN A 510 -18.46 16.85 14.04
CA GLN A 510 -19.13 16.39 15.25
C GLN A 510 -18.38 15.19 15.84
N ASN A 511 -17.44 15.45 16.75
CA ASN A 511 -16.62 14.41 17.34
C ASN A 511 -17.30 13.87 18.60
N THR A 512 -17.98 12.74 18.48
CA THR A 512 -18.77 12.11 19.56
C THR A 512 -18.14 10.80 20.00
N ASN A 513 -18.58 10.25 21.15
CA ASN A 513 -18.10 8.97 21.67
C ASN A 513 -16.56 8.97 21.84
N ILE A 514 -16.02 10.11 22.24
CA ILE A 514 -14.61 10.31 22.56
C ILE A 514 -14.44 10.15 24.07
N GLY A 515 -13.44 9.38 24.49
CA GLY A 515 -13.11 9.17 25.91
C GLY A 515 -12.44 10.41 26.52
N SER A 516 -11.13 10.54 26.31
CA SER A 516 -10.38 11.74 26.75
C SER A 516 -9.51 12.33 25.64
N THR A 517 -9.34 13.64 25.67
CA THR A 517 -8.45 14.38 24.78
C THR A 517 -7.32 15.03 25.57
N GLY A 518 -6.08 14.66 25.28
CA GLY A 518 -4.89 15.30 25.82
C GLY A 518 -4.20 16.18 24.78
N ILE A 519 -4.06 17.48 25.06
CA ILE A 519 -3.25 18.41 24.26
C ILE A 519 -1.88 18.50 24.92
N ALA A 520 -0.91 17.79 24.37
CA ALA A 520 0.42 17.67 24.94
C ALA A 520 1.29 18.90 24.63
N ASP A 521 1.14 19.46 23.43
CA ASP A 521 1.83 20.62 22.89
C ASP A 521 1.00 21.18 21.71
N GLY A 522 1.35 22.36 21.20
CA GLY A 522 0.66 22.98 20.05
C GLY A 522 -0.73 23.53 20.38
N THR A 523 -1.56 23.67 19.34
CA THR A 523 -2.90 24.27 19.42
C THR A 523 -3.95 23.29 18.92
N LEU A 524 -5.00 23.04 19.71
CA LEU A 524 -6.23 22.41 19.28
C LEU A 524 -7.32 23.47 19.13
N ILE A 525 -7.96 23.52 17.97
CA ILE A 525 -9.08 24.41 17.64
C ILE A 525 -10.30 23.54 17.39
N VAL A 526 -11.31 23.65 18.24
CA VAL A 526 -12.59 22.95 18.08
C VAL A 526 -13.59 23.95 17.51
N GLY A 527 -13.90 23.81 16.23
CA GLY A 527 -14.68 24.76 15.46
C GLY A 527 -13.91 26.04 15.15
N ASP A 528 -13.53 26.22 13.89
CA ASP A 528 -13.17 27.53 13.37
C ASP A 528 -14.43 28.29 12.88
N GLN A 529 -14.24 29.47 12.27
CA GLN A 529 -15.34 30.26 11.72
C GLN A 529 -16.19 29.50 10.68
N ALA A 530 -15.61 28.54 9.96
CA ALA A 530 -16.33 27.74 8.96
C ALA A 530 -17.07 26.54 9.58
N GLY A 531 -16.73 26.15 10.82
CA GLY A 531 -17.31 25.04 11.56
C GLY A 531 -17.66 25.42 13.00
N ASP A 532 -18.28 26.57 13.21
CA ASP A 532 -18.57 27.12 14.55
C ASP A 532 -19.48 26.22 15.41
N GLY A 533 -20.28 25.37 14.76
CA GLY A 533 -21.09 24.34 15.43
C GLY A 533 -20.34 23.06 15.81
N ALA A 534 -19.02 22.98 15.66
CA ALA A 534 -18.24 21.76 15.94
C ALA A 534 -18.36 21.32 17.41
N ASN A 535 -18.18 20.01 17.63
CA ASN A 535 -18.23 19.43 18.96
C ASN A 535 -17.05 18.46 19.16
N LEU A 536 -16.51 18.44 20.38
CA LEU A 536 -15.54 17.44 20.83
C LEU A 536 -15.97 16.91 22.21
N ALA A 537 -16.57 15.73 22.20
CA ALA A 537 -16.95 15.03 23.42
C ALA A 537 -15.74 14.58 24.25
N GLY A 538 -16.01 14.14 25.47
CA GLY A 538 -14.99 13.62 26.39
C GLY A 538 -14.21 14.72 27.12
N ASP A 539 -13.46 14.33 28.13
CA ASP A 539 -12.73 15.27 28.97
C ASP A 539 -11.48 15.79 28.26
N ILE A 540 -11.24 17.10 28.32
CA ILE A 540 -10.11 17.77 27.70
C ILE A 540 -9.07 18.15 28.76
N THR A 541 -7.80 17.87 28.48
CA THR A 541 -6.67 18.36 29.29
C THR A 541 -5.63 19.05 28.39
N ALA A 542 -5.49 20.37 28.53
CA ALA A 542 -4.40 21.13 27.93
C ALA A 542 -3.20 21.18 28.88
N LYS A 543 -2.06 20.64 28.46
CA LYS A 543 -0.81 20.63 29.25
C LYS A 543 -0.06 21.96 29.12
N ALA A 544 0.94 22.16 29.98
CA ALA A 544 1.77 23.37 29.96
C ALA A 544 2.37 23.62 28.56
N GLY A 545 2.19 24.84 28.03
CA GLY A 545 2.62 25.22 26.68
C GLY A 545 1.59 24.95 25.57
N ALA A 546 0.55 24.16 25.83
CA ALA A 546 -0.50 23.90 24.86
C ALA A 546 -1.62 24.95 24.89
N THR A 547 -2.34 25.05 23.77
CA THR A 547 -3.49 25.95 23.59
C THR A 547 -4.75 25.16 23.21
N LEU A 548 -5.86 25.42 23.89
CA LEU A 548 -7.21 25.06 23.45
C LEU A 548 -7.94 26.31 22.96
N ALA A 549 -8.53 26.24 21.77
CA ALA A 549 -9.21 27.35 21.12
C ALA A 549 -10.46 26.89 20.35
N GLY A 550 -11.18 27.85 19.76
CA GLY A 550 -12.29 27.63 18.84
C GLY A 550 -13.63 28.22 19.28
N HIS A 551 -14.64 27.98 18.44
CA HIS A 551 -16.03 28.42 18.56
C HIS A 551 -16.98 27.28 18.96
N GLY A 552 -16.48 26.06 18.95
CA GLY A 552 -17.27 24.86 19.16
C GLY A 552 -17.56 24.57 20.63
N THR A 553 -17.98 23.34 20.88
CA THR A 553 -18.25 22.82 22.21
C THR A 553 -17.27 21.70 22.55
N VAL A 554 -16.77 21.69 23.79
CA VAL A 554 -15.92 20.64 24.35
C VAL A 554 -16.54 20.04 25.62
N GLY A 555 -16.08 18.85 26.04
CA GLY A 555 -16.46 18.29 27.34
C GLY A 555 -15.78 18.98 28.53
N ALA A 556 -15.80 18.34 29.71
CA ALA A 556 -15.19 18.89 30.91
C ALA A 556 -13.71 19.19 30.66
N THR A 557 -13.25 20.38 31.06
CA THR A 557 -11.97 20.91 30.57
C THR A 557 -11.04 21.28 31.71
N THR A 558 -9.78 20.85 31.61
CA THR A 558 -8.70 21.27 32.50
C THR A 558 -7.61 21.98 31.71
N ILE A 559 -7.32 23.22 32.06
CA ILE A 559 -6.26 24.05 31.48
C ILE A 559 -5.14 24.11 32.51
N ALA A 560 -4.06 23.37 32.29
CA ALA A 560 -2.96 23.29 33.25
C ALA A 560 -2.20 24.63 33.38
N LYS A 561 -1.34 24.74 34.40
CA LYS A 561 -0.45 25.91 34.54
C LYS A 561 0.37 26.10 33.27
N LYS A 562 0.45 27.35 32.78
CA LYS A 562 1.11 27.74 31.51
C LYS A 562 0.46 27.18 30.24
N ALA A 563 -0.71 26.54 30.33
CA ALA A 563 -1.55 26.27 29.17
C ALA A 563 -2.44 27.49 28.89
N ILE A 564 -2.99 27.55 27.68
CA ILE A 564 -3.85 28.65 27.22
C ILE A 564 -5.23 28.10 26.85
N LEU A 565 -6.26 28.81 27.29
CA LEU A 565 -7.60 28.77 26.75
C LEU A 565 -7.84 30.07 25.97
N SER A 566 -8.21 29.99 24.70
CA SER A 566 -8.43 31.16 23.83
C SER A 566 -9.61 30.89 22.92
N PRO A 567 -10.86 31.25 23.31
CA PRO A 567 -12.00 31.18 22.40
C PRO A 567 -11.71 31.86 21.06
N GLY A 568 -12.38 31.41 19.99
CA GLY A 568 -12.10 31.86 18.62
C GLY A 568 -10.93 31.14 17.95
N ASN A 569 -10.58 31.50 16.71
CA ASN A 569 -9.52 30.87 15.91
C ASN A 569 -8.21 31.70 15.88
N GLY A 570 -7.99 32.55 16.88
CA GLY A 570 -6.81 33.40 17.01
C GLY A 570 -7.13 34.89 16.97
N THR A 571 -6.07 35.72 17.03
CA THR A 571 -6.15 37.17 17.23
C THR A 571 -7.07 37.86 16.22
N GLY A 572 -8.17 38.42 16.69
CA GLY A 572 -9.15 39.17 15.91
C GLY A 572 -10.42 38.39 15.55
N ASP A 573 -10.48 37.10 15.85
CA ASP A 573 -11.64 36.25 15.59
C ASP A 573 -12.44 36.02 16.87
N VAL A 574 -13.44 36.89 17.10
CA VAL A 574 -14.29 36.83 18.29
C VAL A 574 -15.16 35.57 18.26
N GLY A 575 -14.99 34.68 19.24
CA GLY A 575 -15.67 33.41 19.33
C GLY A 575 -16.21 33.04 20.71
N THR A 576 -17.14 32.10 20.73
CA THR A 576 -17.68 31.53 21.98
C THR A 576 -17.30 30.07 22.07
N LEU A 577 -16.54 29.66 23.10
CA LEU A 577 -16.25 28.25 23.33
C LEU A 577 -17.17 27.68 24.42
N GLY A 578 -17.93 26.63 24.09
CA GLY A 578 -18.76 25.90 25.05
C GLY A 578 -17.98 24.82 25.81
N VAL A 579 -18.19 24.70 27.12
CA VAL A 579 -17.64 23.63 27.98
C VAL A 579 -18.80 22.88 28.63
N GLN A 580 -19.00 21.61 28.28
CA GLN A 580 -20.02 20.73 28.84
C GLN A 580 -19.47 20.00 30.06
N GLY A 581 -19.70 20.58 31.24
CA GLY A 581 -19.14 20.11 32.51
C GLY A 581 -18.30 21.18 33.19
N PRO A 582 -17.49 20.81 34.20
CA PRO A 582 -16.64 21.76 34.89
C PRO A 582 -15.48 22.26 34.03
N LEU A 583 -15.04 23.49 34.31
CA LEU A 583 -13.80 24.08 33.82
C LEU A 583 -12.84 24.27 34.99
N ASN A 584 -11.69 23.59 34.97
CA ASN A 584 -10.59 23.79 35.90
C ASN A 584 -9.51 24.65 35.23
N LEU A 585 -9.56 25.97 35.42
CA LEU A 585 -8.59 26.90 34.86
C LEU A 585 -7.42 27.04 35.84
N ASN A 586 -6.22 26.58 35.47
CA ASN A 586 -4.97 26.82 36.21
C ASN A 586 -3.95 27.61 35.39
N GLY A 587 -4.22 27.80 34.10
CA GLY A 587 -3.40 28.55 33.14
C GLY A 587 -3.99 29.90 32.80
N SER A 588 -3.78 30.35 31.56
CA SER A 588 -4.27 31.64 31.07
C SER A 588 -5.53 31.47 30.24
N LEU A 589 -6.52 32.35 30.46
CA LEU A 589 -7.61 32.61 29.53
C LEU A 589 -7.28 33.89 28.75
N TYR A 590 -7.21 33.82 27.42
CA TYR A 590 -7.07 34.97 26.54
C TYR A 590 -8.37 35.25 25.80
N LEU A 591 -8.76 36.53 25.75
CA LEU A 591 -10.00 36.98 25.12
C LEU A 591 -9.73 38.15 24.17
N ASP A 592 -10.21 38.04 22.95
CA ASP A 592 -10.34 39.12 21.99
C ASP A 592 -11.60 39.95 22.27
N ILE A 593 -11.44 41.27 22.25
CA ILE A 593 -12.55 42.21 22.48
C ILE A 593 -12.60 43.21 21.34
N ALA A 594 -13.60 43.06 20.47
CA ALA A 594 -13.89 43.97 19.36
C ALA A 594 -14.80 45.12 19.78
N SER A 595 -15.77 44.89 20.67
CA SER A 595 -16.71 45.90 21.16
C SER A 595 -17.46 45.40 22.39
N GLN A 596 -18.36 46.22 22.96
CA GLN A 596 -19.22 45.79 24.07
C GLN A 596 -20.05 44.53 23.76
N SER A 597 -20.44 44.32 22.50
CA SER A 597 -21.29 43.20 22.08
C SER A 597 -20.56 42.14 21.26
N SER A 598 -19.24 42.26 21.12
CA SER A 598 -18.41 41.35 20.34
C SER A 598 -17.10 41.17 21.10
N THR A 599 -17.13 40.16 21.95
CA THR A 599 -16.06 39.74 22.86
C THR A 599 -16.03 38.22 22.83
N ASP A 600 -14.84 37.65 22.95
CA ASP A 600 -14.70 36.23 23.22
C ASP A 600 -15.47 35.86 24.48
N GLN A 601 -16.02 34.65 24.47
CA GLN A 601 -16.77 34.10 25.58
C GLN A 601 -16.42 32.64 25.83
N VAL A 602 -16.47 32.24 27.11
CA VAL A 602 -16.47 30.83 27.51
C VAL A 602 -17.79 30.49 28.20
N ASN A 603 -18.53 29.53 27.66
CA ASN A 603 -19.82 29.11 28.21
C ASN A 603 -19.70 27.76 28.91
N VAL A 604 -19.58 27.78 30.24
CA VAL A 604 -19.41 26.59 31.08
C VAL A 604 -20.75 26.10 31.59
N ASN A 605 -21.17 24.92 31.15
CA ASN A 605 -22.32 24.21 31.71
C ASN A 605 -21.90 23.41 32.96
N GLY A 606 -21.48 24.15 34.00
CA GLY A 606 -20.94 23.58 35.22
C GLY A 606 -20.26 24.62 36.09
N VAL A 607 -19.36 24.16 36.95
CA VAL A 607 -18.52 25.03 37.80
C VAL A 607 -17.27 25.46 37.04
N ALA A 608 -16.95 26.74 37.09
CA ALA A 608 -15.65 27.26 36.69
C ALA A 608 -14.79 27.49 37.96
N ASP A 609 -13.74 26.68 38.13
CA ASP A 609 -12.79 26.75 39.25
C ASP A 609 -11.46 27.37 38.81
N PHE A 610 -10.99 28.36 39.56
CA PHE A 610 -9.76 29.11 39.31
C PHE A 610 -8.63 28.66 40.25
N GLY A 611 -7.69 27.90 39.70
CA GLY A 611 -6.51 27.43 40.43
C GLY A 611 -5.46 28.51 40.67
N SER A 612 -4.47 28.18 41.51
CA SER A 612 -3.35 29.07 41.85
C SER A 612 -2.48 29.38 40.62
N GLY A 613 -2.57 30.60 40.11
CA GLY A 613 -1.86 31.06 38.90
C GLY A 613 -2.75 31.19 37.65
N SER A 614 -4.08 31.13 37.82
CA SER A 614 -5.02 31.51 36.77
C SER A 614 -4.81 32.95 36.35
N LEU A 615 -4.73 33.22 35.05
CA LEU A 615 -4.59 34.57 34.51
C LEU A 615 -5.68 34.83 33.48
N LEU A 616 -6.23 36.04 33.49
CA LEU A 616 -7.06 36.57 32.42
C LEU A 616 -6.27 37.62 31.65
N GLY A 617 -6.05 37.36 30.37
CA GLY A 617 -5.44 38.28 29.41
C GLY A 617 -6.46 38.78 28.40
N LEU A 618 -6.39 40.07 28.06
CA LEU A 618 -7.32 40.72 27.15
C LEU A 618 -6.57 41.28 25.95
N ASN A 619 -7.09 41.04 24.75
CA ASN A 619 -6.63 41.64 23.52
C ASN A 619 -7.72 42.56 22.96
N LEU A 620 -7.54 43.87 23.14
CA LEU A 620 -8.46 44.88 22.61
C LEU A 620 -8.17 45.10 21.13
N LEU A 621 -9.10 44.77 20.25
CA LEU A 621 -8.90 44.95 18.81
C LEU A 621 -8.85 46.44 18.46
N ALA A 622 -8.12 46.80 17.39
CA ALA A 622 -7.74 48.17 17.09
C ALA A 622 -8.91 49.18 17.00
N ASP A 623 -10.09 48.71 16.60
CA ASP A 623 -11.30 49.52 16.44
C ASP A 623 -12.31 49.37 17.59
N ASN A 624 -11.87 48.89 18.76
CA ASN A 624 -12.76 48.77 19.91
C ASN A 624 -13.30 50.13 20.36
N ASN A 625 -14.60 50.16 20.63
CA ASN A 625 -15.34 51.37 20.98
C ASN A 625 -15.74 51.43 22.47
N LEU A 626 -15.02 50.67 23.31
CA LEU A 626 -15.30 50.55 24.74
C LEU A 626 -15.14 51.90 25.46
N LYS A 627 -16.02 52.13 26.42
CA LYS A 627 -16.07 53.32 27.28
C LYS A 627 -16.04 52.92 28.74
N VAL A 628 -15.60 53.85 29.60
CA VAL A 628 -15.70 53.68 31.05
C VAL A 628 -17.15 53.41 31.44
N GLY A 629 -17.36 52.34 32.20
CA GLY A 629 -18.67 51.86 32.62
C GLY A 629 -19.25 50.77 31.72
N ASP A 630 -18.69 50.52 30.53
CA ASP A 630 -19.11 49.40 29.69
C ASP A 630 -18.82 48.08 30.42
N THR A 631 -19.79 47.17 30.32
CA THR A 631 -19.72 45.83 30.92
C THR A 631 -19.67 44.77 29.82
N LEU A 632 -18.86 43.74 30.04
CA LEU A 632 -18.63 42.61 29.14
C LEU A 632 -18.84 41.31 29.91
N ASP A 633 -19.80 40.50 29.51
CA ASP A 633 -19.95 39.15 30.05
C ASP A 633 -19.01 38.23 29.26
N VAL A 634 -17.95 37.76 29.91
CA VAL A 634 -16.85 37.03 29.25
C VAL A 634 -16.83 35.53 29.57
N MET A 635 -17.51 35.12 30.63
CA MET A 635 -17.69 33.72 30.95
C MET A 635 -19.05 33.50 31.59
N MET A 636 -19.78 32.49 31.13
CA MET A 636 -21.03 32.03 31.75
C MET A 636 -20.75 30.73 32.52
N ALA A 637 -21.25 30.59 33.75
CA ALA A 637 -21.09 29.36 34.55
C ALA A 637 -22.23 29.18 35.55
N GLN A 638 -22.46 27.96 36.03
CA GLN A 638 -23.41 27.72 37.15
C GLN A 638 -22.86 28.33 38.46
N SER A 639 -21.55 28.19 38.66
CA SER A 639 -20.82 28.87 39.71
C SER A 639 -19.35 29.13 39.39
N PHE A 640 -18.80 30.14 40.07
CA PHE A 640 -17.37 30.46 40.06
C PHE A 640 -16.77 30.10 41.42
N GLU A 641 -15.75 29.26 41.42
CA GLU A 641 -15.00 28.87 42.63
C GLU A 641 -13.61 29.46 42.61
N ASN A 642 -13.10 29.87 43.77
CA ASN A 642 -11.76 30.41 43.92
C ASN A 642 -11.43 31.62 43.02
N LEU A 643 -12.43 32.43 42.65
CA LEU A 643 -12.28 33.59 41.76
C LEU A 643 -11.19 34.58 42.22
N SER A 644 -10.90 34.67 43.52
CA SER A 644 -9.80 35.48 44.06
C SER A 644 -8.41 35.08 43.54
N ASN A 645 -8.26 33.87 42.97
CA ASN A 645 -7.03 33.38 42.36
C ASN A 645 -6.86 33.86 40.91
N LEU A 646 -7.91 34.41 40.27
CA LEU A 646 -7.84 34.94 38.92
C LEU A 646 -7.06 36.26 38.93
N GLY A 647 -5.81 36.20 38.48
CA GLY A 647 -5.03 37.40 38.21
C GLY A 647 -5.46 38.05 36.90
N LEU A 648 -5.39 39.38 36.84
CA LEU A 648 -5.47 40.12 35.59
C LEU A 648 -4.04 40.36 35.09
N ASP A 649 -3.73 39.88 33.88
CA ASP A 649 -2.48 40.20 33.20
C ASP A 649 -2.76 41.05 31.96
N GLY A 650 -2.14 42.22 31.92
CA GLY A 650 -2.37 43.22 30.90
C GLY A 650 -1.39 43.08 29.76
N LEU A 651 -1.77 42.38 28.69
CA LEU A 651 -1.02 42.42 27.45
C LEU A 651 -1.21 43.79 26.78
N ASN A 652 -0.33 44.73 27.16
CA ASN A 652 -0.04 45.95 26.44
C ASN A 652 -1.27 46.81 26.07
N PHE A 653 -2.06 47.18 27.08
CA PHE A 653 -3.23 48.05 26.97
C PHE A 653 -2.99 49.44 26.32
N GLY A 654 -1.75 49.82 26.00
CA GLY A 654 -1.37 51.23 26.02
C GLY A 654 -1.56 51.81 27.43
N ALA A 655 -1.01 52.97 27.71
CA ALA A 655 -1.13 53.56 29.04
C ALA A 655 -2.61 53.87 29.38
N GLY A 656 -3.20 53.17 30.37
CA GLY A 656 -4.40 53.65 31.07
C GLY A 656 -5.70 52.87 30.91
N TRP A 657 -5.72 51.62 30.43
CA TRP A 657 -6.90 50.76 30.61
C TRP A 657 -6.88 50.03 31.94
N GLN A 658 -8.05 49.95 32.58
CA GLN A 658 -8.27 49.16 33.79
C GLN A 658 -9.64 48.51 33.70
N PHE A 659 -9.76 47.29 34.19
CA PHE A 659 -11.00 46.52 34.25
C PHE A 659 -11.21 46.02 35.69
N ASP A 660 -12.44 46.10 36.17
CA ASP A 660 -12.87 45.38 37.36
C ASP A 660 -13.54 44.07 36.94
N VAL A 661 -13.31 43.02 37.72
CA VAL A 661 -13.92 41.70 37.52
C VAL A 661 -14.97 41.49 38.60
N ALA A 662 -16.17 41.06 38.22
CA ALA A 662 -17.24 40.74 39.13
C ALA A 662 -17.95 39.43 38.74
N ASP A 663 -18.37 38.68 39.76
CA ASP A 663 -19.34 37.58 39.62
C ASP A 663 -20.74 38.18 39.78
N VAL A 664 -21.54 38.14 38.71
CA VAL A 664 -22.87 38.76 38.64
C VAL A 664 -23.94 37.74 38.31
N GLY A 665 -25.15 37.93 38.82
CA GLY A 665 -26.29 37.03 38.61
C GLY A 665 -26.63 36.15 39.83
N LEU A 666 -27.69 35.35 39.71
CA LEU A 666 -28.15 34.48 40.78
C LEU A 666 -27.41 33.14 40.72
N SER A 667 -27.08 32.58 41.89
CA SER A 667 -26.45 31.26 41.99
C SER A 667 -27.28 30.20 41.25
N ASN A 668 -26.64 29.34 40.47
CA ASN A 668 -27.26 28.28 39.66
C ASN A 668 -28.32 28.78 38.65
N SER A 669 -28.17 30.01 38.14
CA SER A 669 -29.01 30.53 37.07
C SER A 669 -28.27 30.59 35.73
N PRO A 670 -28.95 30.37 34.59
CA PRO A 670 -28.35 30.47 33.25
C PRO A 670 -27.88 31.88 32.86
N GLY A 671 -28.01 32.88 33.75
CA GLY A 671 -27.55 34.26 33.57
C GLY A 671 -26.45 34.68 34.53
N ARG A 672 -25.78 33.74 35.23
CA ARG A 672 -24.62 34.07 36.07
C ARG A 672 -23.37 34.20 35.20
N ALA A 673 -22.70 35.34 35.31
CA ALA A 673 -21.60 35.73 34.44
C ALA A 673 -20.39 36.22 35.23
N LEU A 674 -19.20 35.95 34.70
CA LEU A 674 -18.00 36.70 35.01
C LEU A 674 -18.02 37.95 34.13
N GLN A 675 -18.22 39.10 34.76
CA GLN A 675 -18.38 40.37 34.08
C GLN A 675 -17.14 41.24 34.26
N LEU A 676 -16.63 41.79 33.15
CA LEU A 676 -15.61 42.83 33.16
C LEU A 676 -16.28 44.20 33.05
N THR A 677 -15.91 45.14 33.90
CA THR A 677 -16.33 46.54 33.80
C THR A 677 -15.15 47.42 33.47
N VAL A 678 -15.23 48.21 32.39
CA VAL A 678 -14.19 49.18 32.02
C VAL A 678 -14.14 50.29 33.09
N LYS A 679 -13.02 50.38 33.82
CA LYS A 679 -12.81 51.37 34.89
C LYS A 679 -12.13 52.63 34.39
N SER A 680 -11.21 52.49 33.46
CA SER A 680 -10.58 53.60 32.76
C SER A 680 -10.26 53.18 31.34
N VAL A 681 -10.36 54.14 30.43
CA VAL A 681 -9.86 54.02 29.05
C VAL A 681 -8.63 54.91 28.95
N GLY A 682 -7.56 54.43 28.32
CA GLY A 682 -6.37 55.23 28.12
C GLY A 682 -6.74 56.53 27.40
N ARG A 683 -6.54 57.69 28.06
CA ARG A 683 -6.56 58.95 27.32
C ARG A 683 -5.36 58.91 26.37
N PRO A 684 -5.48 59.34 25.09
CA PRO A 684 -4.27 59.75 24.38
C PRO A 684 -3.56 60.72 25.32
N VAL A 685 -2.27 60.50 25.57
CA VAL A 685 -1.43 61.50 26.25
C VAL A 685 -1.75 62.80 25.52
N PRO A 686 -2.35 63.81 26.18
CA PRO A 686 -2.56 65.08 25.51
C PRO A 686 -1.19 65.46 25.00
N GLU A 687 -1.04 65.67 23.68
CA GLU A 687 0.10 66.47 23.23
C GLU A 687 0.11 67.67 24.17
N PRO A 688 1.24 67.96 24.85
CA PRO A 688 1.28 69.03 25.82
C PRO A 688 0.64 70.22 25.12
N SER A 689 -0.50 70.67 25.64
CA SER A 689 -1.31 71.71 25.03
C SER A 689 -0.36 72.76 24.49
N GLY A 690 -0.52 73.24 23.25
CA GLY A 690 0.42 74.18 22.60
C GLY A 690 0.79 75.44 23.40
N LEU A 691 0.23 75.63 24.60
CA LEU A 691 0.62 76.57 25.65
C LEU A 691 1.89 76.18 26.43
N GLY A 692 2.26 74.89 26.51
CA GLY A 692 3.48 74.41 27.19
C GLY A 692 4.76 74.59 26.38
N LEU A 693 4.68 74.55 25.05
CA LEU A 693 5.81 74.91 24.16
C LEU A 693 5.95 76.43 23.95
N LEU A 694 4.92 77.23 24.27
CA LEU A 694 4.99 78.69 24.18
C LEU A 694 5.75 79.32 25.36
N ALA A 695 5.81 78.67 26.52
CA ALA A 695 6.52 79.16 27.70
C ALA A 695 8.04 78.88 27.68
N VAL A 696 8.51 77.96 26.84
CA VAL A 696 9.96 77.70 26.61
C VAL A 696 10.44 78.36 25.32
N GLY A 697 9.55 78.66 24.36
CA GLY A 697 9.87 79.36 23.11
C GLY A 697 9.95 80.90 23.19
N LEU A 698 9.39 81.54 24.23
CA LEU A 698 9.41 83.02 24.39
C LEU A 698 10.57 83.56 25.26
N GLY A 699 11.45 82.70 25.78
CA GLY A 699 12.66 83.10 26.51
C GLY A 699 13.91 83.30 25.64
N LEU A 700 13.86 82.99 24.34
CA LEU A 700 15.04 82.96 23.46
C LEU A 700 14.92 83.84 22.18
N ILE A 701 13.93 84.74 22.11
CA ILE A 701 13.82 85.75 21.05
C ILE A 701 13.83 87.15 21.69
N GLY A 702 14.94 87.49 22.35
CA GLY A 702 15.19 88.80 22.94
C GLY A 702 16.54 89.43 22.53
N VAL A 703 17.40 88.71 21.83
CA VAL A 703 18.72 89.21 21.41
C VAL A 703 18.98 88.71 19.99
N PHE A 704 19.37 89.61 19.08
CA PHE A 704 19.56 89.45 17.63
C PHE A 704 18.33 89.69 16.72
N LYS A 705 17.99 90.97 16.51
CA LYS A 705 18.34 91.65 15.24
C LYS A 705 17.94 93.13 15.26
N TRP A 706 18.94 93.99 15.46
CA TRP A 706 18.96 95.34 14.91
C TRP A 706 20.02 95.37 13.82
N ARG A 707 19.62 95.23 12.55
CA ARG A 707 19.96 96.21 11.50
C ARG A 707 19.28 95.87 10.18
N ILE A 708 18.61 96.91 9.72
CA ILE A 708 17.82 97.10 8.52
C ILE A 708 18.77 97.43 7.35
N GLN A 709 18.41 97.04 6.12
CA GLN A 709 18.13 97.92 4.97
C GLN A 709 17.99 97.05 3.71
N ARG A 710 16.78 96.91 3.16
CA ARG A 710 16.03 97.82 2.25
C ARG A 710 16.54 97.82 0.81
N ARG A 711 15.60 97.45 -0.07
CA ARG A 711 15.44 97.82 -1.49
C ARG A 711 16.45 97.17 -2.44
N GLY A 712 16.07 96.65 -3.60
CA GLY A 712 14.76 96.54 -4.24
C GLY A 712 14.96 96.25 -5.72
N ARG A 713 14.17 95.30 -6.23
CA ARG A 713 13.67 95.19 -7.62
C ARG A 713 14.70 95.01 -8.76
N PRO A 714 14.24 94.49 -9.93
CA PRO A 714 14.86 93.34 -10.59
C PRO A 714 15.41 93.69 -11.98
N ALA A 715 16.07 92.74 -12.65
CA ALA A 715 15.79 92.36 -14.05
C ALA A 715 16.90 91.48 -14.66
N LEU A 716 16.42 90.50 -15.44
CA LEU A 716 16.96 89.96 -16.70
C LEU A 716 18.20 89.06 -16.69
N GLY A 717 18.03 87.91 -17.35
CA GLY A 717 19.06 86.94 -17.69
C GLY A 717 18.54 85.52 -17.55
#